data_AF-A0A8D8SRT9-F1
#
_entry.id   AF-A0A8D8SRT9-F1
#
_cell.length_a   1.000
_cell.length_b   1.000
_cell.length_c   1.000
_cell.angle_alpha   90.00
_cell.angle_beta   90.00
_cell.angle_gamma   90.00
#
_symmetry.space_group_name_H-M   'P 1'
#
loop_
_entity.id
_entity.type
_entity.pdbx_description
1 polymer ?
#
loop_
_entity_poly.entity_id
_entity_poly.type
_entity_poly.pdbx_seq_one_letter_code
_entity_poly.pdbx_strand_id
1 'polypeptide(L)'
;MVVPFICGAAGYGVIQLQDKKRRQLKVKQEEMKNGPPKANAAAVGTVDKMAVREWLHANHKRLVKIRLGPETCLHTVDRKGEKLRTVNFKNCETVTIEESQPERGKKKHPMVLIRVHRDHDLVLEFDSLSARKKFLNKMEGFLTAMKKHLIIVQAPRDLMLAKAETRERRQKKLEHFFREAYALTFGLKPGEKRRRDEENGEVVMRTSLSRAEFASALGMKADAVFVRMMFNIVDKDGDGRISFQEFLDTVVLFSRGKTEDKLRIIFDMCDNDRNGVIDKGELAEMLRSLVEMARTTSLTDSQVTELIDGMFQDAGLDSKDYLTYQDFKLMMKDYKGDFVAIGLDCKGAKQNFLDTSTNVARMTSFNIEPILDEDKSWLRLKLDAITTFLEENRQNIFYLFIFYVITIALFVERFIHYSFLAEHTDLRHIMGVGIAITRGSAASLSFCYCLLLLTMSRNLLTKLKEFSIQQYIPLDSHIQFHKIAACTGLFFSLIHTVGHIINFYHVSTQPLEHLHCLTAEVHFPSDYKPGITFWLFQTIPGITGVLLFVIMILIFVFAHPTIRKKAYNWFWIAHSLYVMLFVLMLIHGLARITGPPRFWIYFIGPGIVFIMDKVVSLRTKYMALDILETELLPSDVIKIRFYRPPNFKYLSGQWVRLACTAFKNAEYHSFTLTSAPHENFLSCHIKAQGPWTWKLRNYFDPCNFNASENQPKIRLEGPFGGGNQDWYKFEVAVMVGGGIGVTPYASILNDLVFGTSTNRYSGVSCKKVYFLWICPSHKHFEWFIDVLRDVEKKDVTNVLEIHIFITQFFHKFDLRTTMLYICENHFQRLSKSSMFTGLKAVNHFGRPDMSSFLKFVQKKHSYVSKIGVFSCGPRPLTKSIMSACEEVNKGRKLPYFIHHFENFG
;
A
#
# COMPACT_ATOMS: atom_id res chain seq x y z
N MET A 1 41.09 4.14 17.96
CA MET A 1 40.31 2.99 17.43
C MET A 1 39.15 2.52 18.32
N VAL A 2 39.02 2.94 19.59
CA VAL A 2 37.98 2.42 20.51
C VAL A 2 36.57 3.02 20.27
N VAL A 3 36.50 4.27 19.81
CA VAL A 3 35.23 5.01 19.65
C VAL A 3 34.21 4.34 18.71
N PRO A 4 34.58 3.85 17.50
CA PRO A 4 33.65 3.13 16.63
C PRO A 4 33.04 1.89 17.26
N PHE A 5 33.82 1.13 18.04
CA PHE A 5 33.34 -0.06 18.74
C PHE A 5 32.38 0.28 19.88
N ILE A 6 32.67 1.33 20.66
CA ILE A 6 31.77 1.82 21.71
C ILE A 6 30.46 2.31 21.09
N CYS A 7 30.52 3.12 20.03
CA CYS A 7 29.32 3.63 19.35
C CYS A 7 28.53 2.49 18.68
N GLY A 8 29.20 1.50 18.10
CA GLY A 8 28.57 0.31 17.54
C GLY A 8 27.87 -0.55 18.60
N ALA A 9 28.53 -0.78 19.73
CA ALA A 9 27.96 -1.47 20.89
C ALA A 9 26.76 -0.70 21.48
N ALA A 10 26.86 0.63 21.57
CA ALA A 10 25.76 1.49 21.99
C ALA A 10 24.58 1.43 21.00
N GLY A 11 24.85 1.46 19.69
CA GLY A 11 23.83 1.30 18.65
C GLY A 11 23.11 -0.04 18.73
N TYR A 12 23.86 -1.12 18.97
CA TYR A 12 23.29 -2.46 19.18
C TYR A 12 22.50 -2.55 20.50
N GLY A 13 23.01 -1.98 21.58
CA GLY A 13 22.33 -1.90 22.88
C GLY A 13 21.01 -1.12 22.81
N VAL A 14 20.98 -0.01 22.06
CA VAL A 14 19.76 0.76 21.81
C VAL A 14 18.72 -0.05 21.04
N ILE A 15 19.15 -0.87 20.06
CA ILE A 15 18.22 -1.77 19.34
C ILE A 15 17.60 -2.78 20.31
N GLN A 16 18.41 -3.44 21.16
CA GLN A 16 17.88 -4.39 22.14
C GLN A 16 16.96 -3.72 23.17
N LEU A 17 17.31 -2.54 23.67
CA LEU A 17 16.47 -1.77 24.59
C LEU A 17 15.18 -1.31 23.92
N GLN A 18 15.21 -0.95 22.63
CA GLN A 18 14.02 -0.56 21.89
C GLN A 18 13.11 -1.76 21.60
N ASP A 19 13.66 -2.93 21.28
CA ASP A 19 12.89 -4.16 21.13
C ASP A 19 12.26 -4.58 22.47
N LYS A 20 13.00 -4.45 23.58
CA LYS A 20 12.49 -4.66 24.94
C LYS A 20 11.40 -3.63 25.30
N LYS A 21 11.61 -2.35 25.01
CA LYS A 21 10.64 -1.27 25.26
C LYS A 21 9.43 -1.37 24.34
N ARG A 22 9.56 -1.87 23.11
CA ARG A 22 8.44 -2.11 22.19
C ARG A 22 7.61 -3.31 22.63
N ARG A 23 8.25 -4.35 23.19
CA ARG A 23 7.55 -5.44 23.90
C ARG A 23 6.82 -4.91 25.14
N GLN A 24 7.48 -4.13 25.99
CA GLN A 24 6.86 -3.52 27.17
C GLN A 24 5.79 -2.47 26.83
N LEU A 25 5.93 -1.73 25.73
CA LEU A 25 4.91 -0.78 25.25
C LEU A 25 3.73 -1.50 24.60
N LYS A 26 3.93 -2.66 23.97
CA LYS A 26 2.81 -3.53 23.57
C LYS A 26 2.04 -4.00 24.81
N VAL A 27 2.75 -4.44 25.86
CA VAL A 27 2.15 -4.82 27.16
C VAL A 27 1.46 -3.61 27.83
N LYS A 28 2.10 -2.44 27.88
CA LYS A 28 1.49 -1.20 28.41
C LYS A 28 0.39 -0.62 27.52
N GLN A 29 0.37 -0.87 26.22
CA GLN A 29 -0.74 -0.51 25.32
C GLN A 29 -1.93 -1.45 25.54
N GLU A 30 -1.69 -2.72 25.83
CA GLU A 30 -2.72 -3.63 26.34
C GLU A 30 -3.25 -3.18 27.71
N GLU A 31 -2.41 -2.56 28.55
CA GLU A 31 -2.83 -1.95 29.83
C GLU A 31 -3.56 -0.60 29.64
N MET A 32 -3.10 0.31 28.76
CA MET A 32 -3.75 1.61 28.47
C MET A 32 -5.03 1.49 27.65
N LYS A 33 -5.29 0.34 26.98
CA LYS A 33 -6.61 0.00 26.44
C LYS A 33 -7.68 -0.08 27.56
N ASN A 34 -7.24 -0.14 28.83
CA ASN A 34 -8.07 -0.05 30.03
C ASN A 34 -7.88 1.31 30.76
N GLY A 35 -8.06 2.44 30.06
CA GLY A 35 -7.95 3.78 30.65
C GLY A 35 -9.05 4.12 31.68
N PRO A 36 -8.84 5.14 32.54
CA PRO A 36 -9.71 5.44 33.69
C PRO A 36 -11.02 6.15 33.25
N PRO A 37 -12.10 6.02 34.04
CA PRO A 37 -13.41 6.57 33.70
C PRO A 37 -13.42 8.10 33.86
N LYS A 38 -13.99 8.82 32.87
CA LYS A 38 -14.40 10.21 33.02
C LYS A 38 -15.72 10.27 33.79
N ALA A 39 -15.78 11.12 34.81
CA ALA A 39 -16.91 11.31 35.68
C ALA A 39 -17.96 12.27 35.07
N ASN A 40 -19.22 11.92 35.34
CA ASN A 40 -20.44 12.74 35.38
C ASN A 40 -21.01 13.33 34.07
N ALA A 41 -22.17 12.79 33.68
CA ALA A 41 -23.37 13.59 33.40
C ALA A 41 -24.60 12.70 33.66
N ALA A 42 -25.40 13.12 34.65
CA ALA A 42 -26.64 12.47 35.05
C ALA A 42 -27.86 13.23 34.51
N ALA A 43 -28.94 12.46 34.29
CA ALA A 43 -30.34 12.89 34.07
C ALA A 43 -30.65 13.43 32.65
N VAL A 44 -31.79 13.20 31.98
CA VAL A 44 -33.19 12.92 32.35
C VAL A 44 -33.90 12.21 31.16
N GLY A 45 -34.94 11.40 31.40
CA GLY A 45 -36.14 11.36 30.53
C GLY A 45 -36.29 10.28 29.45
N THR A 46 -36.89 9.15 29.82
CA THR A 46 -37.88 8.32 29.06
C THR A 46 -37.91 8.36 27.52
N VAL A 47 -37.26 7.39 26.89
CA VAL A 47 -37.85 6.31 26.04
C VAL A 47 -36.87 5.14 26.13
N ASP A 48 -37.37 3.93 26.36
CA ASP A 48 -36.64 2.73 26.77
C ASP A 48 -35.49 2.32 25.80
N LYS A 49 -34.32 2.96 25.96
CA LYS A 49 -33.14 2.83 25.09
C LYS A 49 -31.91 2.63 25.98
N MET A 50 -31.40 1.41 26.07
CA MET A 50 -30.12 1.13 26.73
C MET A 50 -28.98 1.31 25.73
N ALA A 51 -28.05 2.24 26.01
CA ALA A 51 -26.83 2.40 25.26
C ALA A 51 -25.81 1.34 25.70
N VAL A 52 -25.28 0.57 24.75
CA VAL A 52 -24.40 -0.57 24.98
C VAL A 52 -23.33 -0.57 23.88
N ARG A 53 -22.13 -1.08 24.14
CA ARG A 53 -21.10 -1.24 23.11
C ARG A 53 -21.19 -2.64 22.52
N GLU A 54 -21.46 -2.74 21.22
CA GLU A 54 -21.42 -4.02 20.52
C GLU A 54 -19.98 -4.35 20.12
N TRP A 55 -19.55 -5.55 20.48
CA TRP A 55 -18.24 -6.07 20.11
C TRP A 55 -18.36 -6.87 18.81
N LEU A 56 -17.72 -6.37 17.75
CA LEU A 56 -17.71 -7.01 16.44
C LEU A 56 -16.43 -7.84 16.23
N HIS A 57 -15.28 -7.28 16.61
CA HIS A 57 -14.00 -8.00 16.65
C HIS A 57 -13.02 -7.35 17.65
N ALA A 58 -11.84 -7.94 17.85
CA ALA A 58 -10.83 -7.48 18.82
C ALA A 58 -10.41 -5.99 18.72
N ASN A 59 -10.49 -5.38 17.52
CA ASN A 59 -10.07 -3.99 17.27
C ASN A 59 -11.20 -3.04 16.89
N HIS A 60 -12.44 -3.52 16.71
CA HIS A 60 -13.60 -2.69 16.36
C HIS A 60 -14.76 -2.97 17.32
N LYS A 61 -15.25 -1.89 17.91
CA LYS A 61 -16.43 -1.85 18.78
C LYS A 61 -17.27 -0.66 18.32
N ARG A 62 -18.59 -0.82 18.30
CA ARG A 62 -19.51 0.26 17.95
C ARG A 62 -20.48 0.54 19.10
N LEU A 63 -20.81 1.80 19.32
CA LEU A 63 -21.83 2.17 20.30
C LEU A 63 -23.21 2.00 19.67
N VAL A 64 -24.07 1.20 20.29
CA VAL A 64 -25.43 0.92 19.81
C VAL A 64 -26.47 1.15 20.90
N LYS A 65 -27.70 1.40 20.50
CA LYS A 65 -28.86 1.35 21.40
C LYS A 65 -29.63 0.07 21.12
N ILE A 66 -30.06 -0.61 22.17
CA ILE A 66 -30.84 -1.84 22.04
C ILE A 66 -32.33 -1.50 22.11
N ARG A 67 -33.12 -2.04 21.17
CA ARG A 67 -34.58 -2.03 21.19
C ARG A 67 -35.12 -3.45 21.13
N LEU A 68 -36.00 -3.78 22.06
CA LEU A 68 -36.81 -5.00 22.02
C LEU A 68 -38.09 -4.66 21.24
N GLY A 69 -38.32 -5.32 20.12
CA GLY A 69 -39.49 -5.07 19.27
C GLY A 69 -40.74 -5.85 19.73
N PRO A 70 -41.95 -5.46 19.31
CA PRO A 70 -43.19 -6.22 19.58
C PRO A 70 -43.23 -7.56 18.81
N GLU A 71 -42.63 -7.61 17.62
CA GLU A 71 -42.31 -8.86 16.95
C GLU A 71 -41.09 -9.49 17.66
N THR A 72 -41.08 -10.81 17.86
CA THR A 72 -40.08 -11.69 18.51
C THR A 72 -38.61 -11.49 18.09
N CYS A 73 -38.11 -10.27 18.17
CA CYS A 73 -36.91 -9.78 17.51
C CYS A 73 -36.22 -8.73 18.40
N LEU A 74 -34.90 -8.86 18.51
CA LEU A 74 -34.01 -7.89 19.15
C LEU A 74 -33.35 -7.04 18.07
N HIS A 75 -33.50 -5.72 18.16
CA HIS A 75 -32.87 -4.78 17.25
C HIS A 75 -31.73 -4.03 17.94
N THR A 76 -30.56 -3.97 17.29
CA THR A 76 -29.56 -2.95 17.59
C THR A 76 -29.80 -1.78 16.64
N VAL A 77 -29.86 -0.58 17.18
CA VAL A 77 -30.07 0.66 16.43
C VAL A 77 -28.94 1.63 16.68
N ASP A 78 -28.62 2.43 15.65
CA ASP A 78 -27.63 3.49 15.75
C ASP A 78 -28.15 4.68 16.59
N ARG A 79 -27.27 5.64 16.89
CA ARG A 79 -27.60 6.94 17.49
C ARG A 79 -28.71 7.66 16.74
N LYS A 80 -28.70 7.62 15.39
CA LYS A 80 -29.71 8.20 14.50
C LYS A 80 -31.03 7.42 14.47
N GLY A 81 -31.08 6.22 15.06
CA GLY A 81 -32.29 5.39 15.14
C GLY A 81 -32.45 4.38 14.00
N GLU A 82 -31.52 4.31 13.06
CA GLU A 82 -31.49 3.29 12.00
C GLU A 82 -31.20 1.89 12.57
N LYS A 83 -31.84 0.86 12.02
CA LYS A 83 -31.65 -0.53 12.44
C LYS A 83 -30.34 -1.09 11.87
N LEU A 84 -29.40 -1.44 12.75
CA LEU A 84 -28.09 -2.00 12.38
C LEU A 84 -28.10 -3.52 12.26
N ARG A 85 -28.79 -4.19 13.18
CA ARG A 85 -28.90 -5.66 13.22
C ARG A 85 -30.22 -6.08 13.85
N THR A 86 -30.84 -7.11 13.30
CA THR A 86 -32.04 -7.75 13.83
C THR A 86 -31.72 -9.19 14.16
N VAL A 87 -31.94 -9.61 15.40
CA VAL A 87 -31.85 -11.01 15.84
C VAL A 87 -33.26 -11.51 16.03
N ASN A 88 -33.65 -12.50 15.22
CA ASN A 88 -34.99 -13.06 15.24
C ASN A 88 -35.00 -14.34 16.09
N PHE A 89 -35.95 -14.43 17.03
CA PHE A 89 -36.11 -15.59 17.90
C PHE A 89 -37.24 -16.52 17.47
N LYS A 90 -37.97 -16.27 16.37
CA LYS A 90 -39.18 -17.03 15.95
C LYS A 90 -39.01 -18.56 16.04
N ASN A 91 -37.87 -19.08 15.58
CA ASN A 91 -37.63 -20.53 15.45
C ASN A 91 -36.80 -21.13 16.61
N CYS A 92 -36.75 -20.47 17.78
CA CYS A 92 -36.00 -20.96 18.94
C CYS A 92 -36.91 -21.05 20.17
N GLU A 93 -37.02 -22.25 20.75
CA GLU A 93 -37.71 -22.51 22.02
C GLU A 93 -36.87 -22.11 23.23
N THR A 94 -35.55 -22.32 23.14
CA THR A 94 -34.57 -21.98 24.18
C THR A 94 -33.54 -20.97 23.67
N VAL A 95 -33.30 -19.89 24.41
CA VAL A 95 -32.24 -18.90 24.13
C VAL A 95 -31.14 -19.03 25.18
N THR A 96 -29.90 -19.27 24.75
CA THR A 96 -28.73 -19.33 25.65
C THR A 96 -28.01 -17.98 25.67
N ILE A 97 -27.84 -17.43 26.88
CA ILE A 97 -27.07 -16.23 27.12
C ILE A 97 -25.88 -16.56 28.01
N GLU A 98 -24.66 -16.23 27.58
CA GLU A 98 -23.48 -16.31 28.44
C GLU A 98 -23.17 -14.93 29.04
N GLU A 99 -22.99 -14.87 30.36
CA GLU A 99 -22.53 -13.66 31.03
C GLU A 99 -21.09 -13.78 31.54
N SER A 100 -20.34 -12.68 31.47
CA SER A 100 -18.95 -12.67 31.92
C SER A 100 -18.84 -12.71 33.45
N GLN A 101 -18.03 -13.61 33.98
CA GLN A 101 -17.72 -13.65 35.42
C GLN A 101 -16.96 -12.38 35.87
N PRO A 102 -17.23 -11.86 37.09
CA PRO A 102 -16.50 -10.73 37.65
C PRO A 102 -15.09 -11.18 38.10
N GLU A 103 -14.05 -10.80 37.35
CA GLU A 103 -12.65 -11.06 37.74
C GLU A 103 -12.21 -10.13 38.89
N ARG A 104 -11.72 -10.71 40.00
CA ARG A 104 -11.08 -9.95 41.08
C ARG A 104 -9.76 -9.33 40.58
N GLY A 105 -9.66 -8.00 40.59
CA GLY A 105 -8.38 -7.28 40.43
C GLY A 105 -8.22 -6.43 39.15
N LYS A 106 -9.10 -6.54 38.14
CA LYS A 106 -9.11 -5.63 36.96
C LYS A 106 -10.52 -5.08 36.73
N LYS A 107 -10.70 -3.74 36.73
CA LYS A 107 -11.96 -3.06 36.36
C LYS A 107 -12.25 -3.25 34.85
N LYS A 108 -12.60 -4.48 34.45
CA LYS A 108 -13.01 -4.83 33.09
C LYS A 108 -14.53 -4.61 32.98
N HIS A 109 -14.97 -4.03 31.86
CA HIS A 109 -16.39 -3.85 31.57
C HIS A 109 -17.12 -5.21 31.47
N PRO A 110 -18.30 -5.36 32.10
CA PRO A 110 -19.09 -6.58 32.02
C PRO A 110 -19.66 -6.81 30.61
N MET A 111 -19.68 -8.06 30.18
CA MET A 111 -20.11 -8.47 28.85
C MET A 111 -21.20 -9.55 28.89
N VAL A 112 -22.02 -9.58 27.85
CA VAL A 112 -23.06 -10.59 27.59
C VAL A 112 -22.93 -11.08 26.16
N LEU A 113 -22.94 -12.40 25.97
CA LEU A 113 -22.98 -13.08 24.69
C LEU A 113 -24.35 -13.73 24.52
N ILE A 114 -25.09 -13.35 23.48
CA ILE A 114 -26.34 -13.99 23.10
C ILE A 114 -26.04 -14.94 21.94
N ARG A 115 -26.26 -16.24 22.15
CA ARG A 115 -26.07 -17.25 21.10
C ARG A 115 -27.24 -17.23 20.13
N VAL A 116 -26.94 -17.10 18.85
CA VAL A 116 -27.96 -17.11 17.79
C VAL A 116 -27.84 -18.40 17.00
N HIS A 117 -28.92 -19.17 16.92
CA HIS A 117 -28.90 -20.45 16.21
C HIS A 117 -28.72 -20.24 14.69
N ARG A 118 -27.71 -20.87 14.09
CA ARG A 118 -27.39 -20.84 12.65
C ARG A 118 -27.12 -19.43 12.08
N ASP A 119 -26.69 -18.49 12.92
CA ASP A 119 -26.16 -17.17 12.55
C ASP A 119 -25.01 -16.80 13.52
N HIS A 120 -24.33 -15.67 13.31
CA HIS A 120 -23.30 -15.17 14.21
C HIS A 120 -23.86 -14.72 15.57
N ASP A 121 -23.07 -14.79 16.63
CA ASP A 121 -23.48 -14.39 17.97
C ASP A 121 -23.52 -12.86 18.13
N LEU A 122 -24.24 -12.39 19.16
CA LEU A 122 -24.28 -10.97 19.53
C LEU A 122 -23.55 -10.76 20.86
N VAL A 123 -22.49 -9.94 20.84
CA VAL A 123 -21.68 -9.64 22.02
C VAL A 123 -21.85 -8.19 22.44
N LEU A 124 -22.25 -7.99 23.69
CA LEU A 124 -22.62 -6.70 24.26
C LEU A 124 -21.75 -6.38 25.47
N GLU A 125 -21.15 -5.19 25.49
CA GLU A 125 -20.32 -4.66 26.57
C GLU A 125 -21.06 -3.51 27.26
N PHE A 126 -21.25 -3.65 28.57
CA PHE A 126 -21.99 -2.71 29.42
C PHE A 126 -21.04 -1.87 30.26
N ASP A 127 -21.46 -0.66 30.61
CA ASP A 127 -20.64 0.24 31.44
C ASP A 127 -20.56 -0.22 32.90
N SER A 128 -21.58 -0.91 33.42
CA SER A 128 -21.65 -1.36 34.82
C SER A 128 -22.36 -2.71 34.97
N LEU A 129 -22.09 -3.41 36.09
CA LEU A 129 -22.75 -4.66 36.44
C LEU A 129 -24.26 -4.47 36.66
N SER A 130 -24.66 -3.30 37.18
CA SER A 130 -26.07 -2.93 37.35
C SER A 130 -26.79 -2.80 36.00
N ALA A 131 -26.16 -2.16 35.01
CA ALA A 131 -26.70 -2.05 33.65
C ALA A 131 -26.87 -3.42 33.00
N ARG A 132 -25.90 -4.33 33.17
CA ARG A 132 -26.02 -5.72 32.70
C ARG A 132 -27.21 -6.45 33.34
N LYS A 133 -27.34 -6.38 34.67
CA LYS A 133 -28.44 -7.04 35.40
C LYS A 133 -29.81 -6.52 34.96
N LYS A 134 -29.94 -5.21 34.77
CA LYS A 134 -31.16 -4.57 34.23
C LYS A 134 -31.51 -5.09 32.84
N PHE A 135 -30.51 -5.28 31.97
CA PHE A 135 -30.72 -5.85 30.65
C PHE A 135 -31.19 -7.31 30.71
N LEU A 136 -30.55 -8.15 31.52
CA LEU A 136 -30.91 -9.57 31.66
C LEU A 136 -32.34 -9.74 32.17
N ASN A 137 -32.74 -9.01 33.21
CA ASN A 137 -34.12 -9.05 33.74
C ASN A 137 -35.16 -8.66 32.68
N LYS A 138 -34.83 -7.68 31.83
CA LYS A 138 -35.72 -7.27 30.72
C LYS A 138 -35.80 -8.31 29.61
N MET A 139 -34.67 -8.93 29.27
CA MET A 139 -34.61 -10.02 28.29
C MET A 139 -35.41 -11.23 28.76
N GLU A 140 -35.32 -11.56 30.05
CA GLU A 140 -36.11 -12.62 30.68
C GLU A 140 -37.60 -12.32 30.57
N GLY A 141 -38.05 -11.13 31.02
CA GLY A 141 -39.45 -10.73 30.89
C GLY A 141 -39.97 -10.72 29.45
N PHE A 142 -39.14 -10.30 28.49
CA PHE A 142 -39.46 -10.33 27.06
C PHE A 142 -39.64 -11.75 26.51
N LEU A 143 -38.76 -12.68 26.89
CA LEU A 143 -38.83 -14.08 26.45
C LEU A 143 -39.97 -14.84 27.13
N THR A 144 -40.24 -14.56 28.42
CA THR A 144 -41.37 -15.13 29.15
C THR A 144 -42.70 -14.69 28.55
N ALA A 145 -42.84 -13.42 28.16
CA ALA A 145 -44.04 -12.92 27.46
C ALA A 145 -44.32 -13.66 26.13
N MET A 146 -43.29 -14.29 25.54
CA MET A 146 -43.36 -15.00 24.27
C MET A 146 -43.29 -16.54 24.44
N LYS A 147 -43.45 -17.06 25.66
CA LYS A 147 -43.39 -18.50 26.00
C LYS A 147 -42.06 -19.18 25.60
N LYS A 148 -40.92 -18.50 25.76
CA LYS A 148 -39.58 -19.04 25.47
C LYS A 148 -38.75 -19.18 26.74
N HIS A 149 -37.91 -20.20 26.78
CA HIS A 149 -37.02 -20.46 27.92
C HIS A 149 -35.67 -19.77 27.76
N LEU A 150 -35.22 -19.07 28.81
CA LEU A 150 -33.91 -18.42 28.87
C LEU A 150 -32.95 -19.25 29.73
N ILE A 151 -31.78 -19.58 29.19
CA ILE A 151 -30.70 -20.27 29.92
C ILE A 151 -29.53 -19.30 30.07
N ILE A 152 -29.15 -18.98 31.31
CA ILE A 152 -28.02 -18.09 31.62
C ILE A 152 -26.83 -18.94 32.06
N VAL A 153 -25.70 -18.82 31.36
CA VAL A 153 -24.46 -19.54 31.65
C VAL A 153 -23.36 -18.54 32.03
N GLN A 154 -22.62 -18.80 33.10
CA GLN A 154 -21.48 -17.94 33.47
C GLN A 154 -20.19 -18.47 32.83
N ALA A 155 -19.45 -17.58 32.14
CA ALA A 155 -18.19 -17.94 31.49
C ALA A 155 -17.09 -16.90 31.77
N PRO A 156 -15.80 -17.31 31.82
CA PRO A 156 -14.69 -16.39 31.79
C PRO A 156 -14.71 -15.55 30.50
N ARG A 157 -14.44 -14.25 30.60
CA ARG A 157 -14.53 -13.31 29.47
C ARG A 157 -13.71 -13.76 28.27
N ASP A 158 -12.47 -14.17 28.48
CA ASP A 158 -11.56 -14.52 27.39
C ASP A 158 -12.01 -15.82 26.69
N LEU A 159 -12.58 -16.77 27.45
CA LEU A 159 -13.16 -18.00 26.90
C LEU A 159 -14.45 -17.71 26.12
N MET A 160 -15.30 -16.82 26.63
CA MET A 160 -16.54 -16.39 25.96
C MET A 160 -16.23 -15.71 24.62
N LEU A 161 -15.27 -14.76 24.59
CA LEU A 161 -14.84 -14.10 23.35
C LEU A 161 -14.12 -15.07 22.39
N ALA A 162 -13.40 -16.06 22.92
CA ALA A 162 -12.76 -17.10 22.12
C ALA A 162 -13.79 -18.04 21.50
N LYS A 163 -14.90 -18.36 22.17
CA LYS A 163 -15.99 -19.22 21.68
C LYS A 163 -17.00 -18.49 20.79
N ALA A 164 -17.19 -17.19 20.98
CA ALA A 164 -18.19 -16.42 20.24
C ALA A 164 -18.02 -16.52 18.72
N GLU A 165 -19.08 -16.88 18.00
CA GLU A 165 -19.09 -16.90 16.55
C GLU A 165 -19.30 -15.48 16.02
N THR A 166 -18.24 -14.77 15.72
CA THR A 166 -18.35 -13.43 15.12
C THR A 166 -18.73 -13.50 13.64
N ARG A 167 -19.26 -12.41 13.08
CA ARG A 167 -19.53 -12.29 11.63
C ARG A 167 -18.29 -12.63 10.79
N GLU A 168 -17.11 -12.19 11.21
CA GLU A 168 -15.85 -12.48 10.51
C GLU A 168 -15.49 -13.98 10.56
N ARG A 169 -15.69 -14.63 11.71
CA ARG A 169 -15.47 -16.08 11.85
C ARG A 169 -16.46 -16.88 11.04
N ARG A 170 -17.75 -16.50 11.06
CA ARG A 170 -18.80 -17.09 10.23
C ARG A 170 -18.45 -16.94 8.76
N GLN A 171 -18.06 -15.75 8.30
CA GLN A 171 -17.62 -15.52 6.92
C GLN A 171 -16.42 -16.40 6.55
N LYS A 172 -15.43 -16.57 7.42
CA LYS A 172 -14.29 -17.48 7.20
C LYS A 172 -14.71 -18.94 7.10
N LYS A 173 -15.68 -19.39 7.91
CA LYS A 173 -16.28 -20.73 7.78
C LYS A 173 -17.00 -20.88 6.44
N LEU A 174 -17.74 -19.86 5.99
CA LEU A 174 -18.41 -19.88 4.68
C LEU A 174 -17.40 -19.89 3.53
N GLU A 175 -16.32 -19.10 3.60
CA GLU A 175 -15.22 -19.16 2.64
C GLU A 175 -14.56 -20.54 2.63
N HIS A 176 -14.45 -21.20 3.79
CA HIS A 176 -13.99 -22.59 3.89
C HIS A 176 -14.99 -23.57 3.26
N PHE A 177 -16.30 -23.37 3.45
CA PHE A 177 -17.36 -24.15 2.82
C PHE A 177 -17.26 -24.09 1.29
N PHE A 178 -17.19 -22.90 0.70
CA PHE A 178 -17.06 -22.75 -0.75
C PHE A 178 -15.74 -23.34 -1.27
N ARG A 179 -14.64 -23.11 -0.55
CA ARG A 179 -13.33 -23.67 -0.88
C ARG A 179 -13.34 -25.20 -0.90
N GLU A 180 -13.95 -25.84 0.08
CA GLU A 180 -14.04 -27.30 0.12
C GLU A 180 -14.94 -27.84 -0.98
N ALA A 181 -16.08 -27.20 -1.26
CA ALA A 181 -16.94 -27.58 -2.37
C ALA A 181 -16.18 -27.49 -3.71
N TYR A 182 -15.46 -26.40 -3.95
CA TYR A 182 -14.62 -26.24 -5.13
C TYR A 182 -13.44 -27.22 -5.16
N ALA A 183 -12.77 -27.47 -4.04
CA ALA A 183 -11.73 -28.48 -3.98
C ALA A 183 -12.30 -29.86 -4.37
N LEU A 184 -13.49 -30.25 -3.88
CA LEU A 184 -14.12 -31.51 -4.27
C LEU A 184 -14.52 -31.56 -5.76
N THR A 185 -15.03 -30.47 -6.32
CA THR A 185 -15.40 -30.44 -7.74
C THR A 185 -14.17 -30.46 -8.66
N PHE A 186 -13.11 -29.73 -8.28
CA PHE A 186 -11.98 -29.37 -9.14
C PHE A 186 -10.63 -29.99 -8.75
N GLY A 187 -10.52 -30.70 -7.61
CA GLY A 187 -9.26 -31.21 -7.07
C GLY A 187 -9.40 -32.43 -6.14
N LEU A 188 -9.29 -33.64 -6.71
CA LEU A 188 -8.28 -34.66 -6.41
C LEU A 188 -8.52 -35.87 -7.35
N LYS A 189 -7.43 -36.52 -7.78
CA LYS A 189 -7.50 -37.75 -8.59
C LYS A 189 -8.25 -38.86 -7.82
N PRO A 190 -8.87 -39.84 -8.51
CA PRO A 190 -9.26 -41.09 -7.86
C PRO A 190 -8.01 -41.72 -7.24
N GLY A 191 -7.91 -41.75 -5.90
CA GLY A 191 -6.84 -42.46 -5.17
C GLY A 191 -5.86 -41.64 -4.32
N GLU A 192 -5.95 -40.30 -4.26
CA GLU A 192 -5.03 -39.49 -3.45
C GLU A 192 -5.63 -39.20 -2.06
N LYS A 193 -5.07 -39.79 -0.99
CA LYS A 193 -5.57 -39.63 0.39
C LYS A 193 -5.18 -38.25 0.96
N ARG A 194 -6.19 -37.53 1.47
CA ARG A 194 -6.08 -36.24 2.18
C ARG A 194 -5.07 -36.29 3.34
N ARG A 195 -4.33 -35.19 3.56
CA ARG A 195 -3.84 -34.83 4.90
C ARG A 195 -5.06 -34.43 5.72
N ARG A 196 -5.43 -35.30 6.65
CA ARG A 196 -6.59 -35.21 7.53
C ARG A 196 -6.36 -34.13 8.59
N ASP A 197 -6.97 -32.95 8.41
CA ASP A 197 -7.39 -32.11 9.53
C ASP A 197 -8.84 -32.53 9.88
N GLU A 198 -8.99 -33.66 10.60
CA GLU A 198 -10.29 -34.32 10.83
C GLU A 198 -11.31 -33.45 11.57
N GLU A 199 -10.89 -32.49 12.40
CA GLU A 199 -11.83 -31.68 13.19
C GLU A 199 -12.60 -30.61 12.37
N ASN A 200 -12.02 -30.08 11.29
CA ASN A 200 -12.64 -28.97 10.54
C ASN A 200 -13.56 -29.44 9.40
N GLY A 201 -13.33 -30.63 8.83
CA GLY A 201 -14.11 -31.13 7.70
C GLY A 201 -15.56 -31.47 8.05
N GLU A 202 -15.78 -32.09 9.22
CA GLU A 202 -17.13 -32.47 9.68
C GLU A 202 -18.00 -31.24 10.00
N VAL A 203 -17.39 -30.19 10.58
CA VAL A 203 -18.08 -28.95 10.89
C VAL A 203 -18.57 -28.25 9.63
N VAL A 204 -17.80 -28.29 8.54
CA VAL A 204 -18.14 -27.66 7.25
C VAL A 204 -19.32 -28.38 6.58
N MET A 205 -19.35 -29.71 6.59
CA MET A 205 -20.45 -30.49 6.01
C MET A 205 -21.80 -30.23 6.69
N ARG A 206 -21.78 -29.84 7.98
CA ARG A 206 -22.99 -29.48 8.74
C ARG A 206 -23.39 -28.01 8.61
N THR A 207 -22.60 -27.18 7.92
CA THR A 207 -22.98 -25.78 7.71
C THR A 207 -24.01 -25.66 6.59
N SER A 208 -25.08 -24.91 6.86
CA SER A 208 -26.03 -24.46 5.85
C SER A 208 -25.93 -22.95 5.67
N LEU A 209 -26.32 -22.49 4.50
CA LEU A 209 -26.20 -21.11 4.05
C LEU A 209 -27.59 -20.52 3.89
N SER A 210 -27.87 -19.40 4.54
CA SER A 210 -29.11 -18.66 4.30
C SER A 210 -29.05 -17.88 2.98
N ARG A 211 -30.20 -17.52 2.42
CA ARG A 211 -30.28 -16.65 1.23
C ARG A 211 -29.49 -15.35 1.38
N ALA A 212 -29.52 -14.73 2.57
CA ALA A 212 -28.76 -13.51 2.84
C ALA A 212 -27.24 -13.74 2.87
N GLU A 213 -26.79 -14.86 3.42
CA GLU A 213 -25.37 -15.23 3.41
C GLU A 213 -24.90 -15.60 1.98
N PHE A 214 -25.74 -16.29 1.20
CA PHE A 214 -25.48 -16.58 -0.21
C PHE A 214 -25.39 -15.31 -1.05
N ALA A 215 -26.34 -14.40 -0.89
CA ALA A 215 -26.31 -13.08 -1.51
C ALA A 215 -25.05 -12.30 -1.12
N SER A 216 -24.72 -12.28 0.17
CA SER A 216 -23.51 -11.60 0.66
C SER A 216 -22.24 -12.23 0.12
N ALA A 217 -22.20 -13.54 -0.13
CA ALA A 217 -21.07 -14.23 -0.74
C ALA A 217 -20.91 -13.90 -2.23
N LEU A 218 -22.02 -13.66 -2.94
CA LEU A 218 -22.03 -13.11 -4.31
C LEU A 218 -21.75 -11.59 -4.34
N GLY A 219 -21.97 -10.91 -3.21
CA GLY A 219 -21.91 -9.45 -3.10
C GLY A 219 -23.17 -8.74 -3.60
N MET A 220 -24.30 -9.44 -3.63
CA MET A 220 -25.61 -8.93 -4.04
C MET A 220 -26.50 -8.65 -2.82
N LYS A 221 -27.64 -8.00 -3.02
CA LYS A 221 -28.69 -7.92 -2.00
C LYS A 221 -29.47 -9.23 -1.95
N ALA A 222 -30.05 -9.56 -0.79
CA ALA A 222 -30.74 -10.84 -0.58
C ALA A 222 -32.08 -10.97 -1.36
N ASP A 223 -32.64 -9.84 -1.75
CA ASP A 223 -33.88 -9.67 -2.53
C ASP A 223 -33.63 -9.62 -4.05
N ALA A 224 -32.36 -9.57 -4.49
CA ALA A 224 -32.03 -9.53 -5.91
C ALA A 224 -32.55 -10.78 -6.65
N VAL A 225 -33.08 -10.56 -7.85
CA VAL A 225 -33.80 -11.57 -8.64
C VAL A 225 -32.90 -12.73 -9.01
N PHE A 226 -31.67 -12.47 -9.45
CA PHE A 226 -30.65 -13.48 -9.73
C PHE A 226 -30.29 -14.31 -8.49
N VAL A 227 -30.18 -13.68 -7.31
CA VAL A 227 -29.94 -14.43 -6.06
C VAL A 227 -31.11 -15.35 -5.79
N ARG A 228 -32.35 -14.85 -5.93
CA ARG A 228 -33.56 -15.63 -5.70
C ARG A 228 -33.64 -16.82 -6.67
N MET A 229 -33.43 -16.61 -7.97
CA MET A 229 -33.44 -17.65 -9.00
C MET A 229 -32.34 -18.69 -8.77
N MET A 230 -31.08 -18.25 -8.59
CA MET A 230 -29.96 -19.16 -8.32
C MET A 230 -30.15 -19.90 -7.00
N PHE A 231 -30.69 -19.25 -5.97
CA PHE A 231 -30.97 -19.88 -4.69
C PHE A 231 -32.04 -20.97 -4.84
N ASN A 232 -33.12 -20.70 -5.57
CA ASN A 232 -34.18 -21.68 -5.83
C ASN A 232 -33.75 -22.86 -6.71
N ILE A 233 -32.71 -22.69 -7.53
CA ILE A 233 -32.12 -23.79 -8.32
C ILE A 233 -31.22 -24.67 -7.44
N VAL A 234 -30.45 -24.04 -6.55
CA VAL A 234 -29.51 -24.76 -5.68
C VAL A 234 -30.26 -25.46 -4.54
N ASP A 235 -31.26 -24.81 -3.95
CA ASP A 235 -32.15 -25.33 -2.89
C ASP A 235 -33.13 -26.36 -3.49
N LYS A 236 -32.76 -27.64 -3.42
CA LYS A 236 -33.54 -28.73 -4.02
C LYS A 236 -34.62 -29.24 -3.08
N ASP A 237 -34.38 -29.16 -1.78
CA ASP A 237 -35.32 -29.61 -0.75
C ASP A 237 -36.34 -28.54 -0.34
N GLY A 238 -36.11 -27.28 -0.71
CA GLY A 238 -37.00 -26.16 -0.46
C GLY A 238 -36.99 -25.71 1.00
N ASP A 239 -35.96 -26.05 1.78
CA ASP A 239 -35.87 -25.71 3.21
C ASP A 239 -35.55 -24.22 3.48
N GLY A 240 -35.31 -23.45 2.41
CA GLY A 240 -34.99 -22.03 2.47
C GLY A 240 -33.55 -21.75 2.90
N ARG A 241 -32.69 -22.77 2.89
CA ARG A 241 -31.24 -22.75 3.11
C ARG A 241 -30.57 -23.62 2.03
N ILE A 242 -29.25 -23.46 1.91
CA ILE A 242 -28.45 -24.29 0.99
C ILE A 242 -27.51 -25.13 1.84
N SER A 243 -27.63 -26.45 1.72
CA SER A 243 -26.71 -27.41 2.32
C SER A 243 -25.41 -27.56 1.52
N PHE A 244 -24.40 -28.19 2.11
CA PHE A 244 -23.14 -28.47 1.41
C PHE A 244 -23.33 -29.37 0.19
N GLN A 245 -24.21 -30.37 0.29
CA GLN A 245 -24.44 -31.34 -0.78
C GLN A 245 -25.15 -30.70 -1.98
N GLU A 246 -26.18 -29.90 -1.73
CA GLU A 246 -26.94 -29.18 -2.76
C GLU A 246 -26.05 -28.22 -3.55
N PHE A 247 -25.21 -27.47 -2.83
CA PHE A 247 -24.24 -26.57 -3.46
C PHE A 247 -23.21 -27.35 -4.29
N LEU A 248 -22.66 -28.44 -3.74
CA LEU A 248 -21.67 -29.28 -4.43
C LEU A 248 -22.24 -29.89 -5.71
N ASP A 249 -23.44 -30.48 -5.65
CA ASP A 249 -24.11 -31.07 -6.81
C ASP A 249 -24.28 -30.05 -7.93
N THR A 250 -24.75 -28.85 -7.58
CA THR A 250 -24.97 -27.77 -8.54
C THR A 250 -23.65 -27.34 -9.19
N VAL A 251 -22.58 -27.15 -8.41
CA VAL A 251 -21.26 -26.77 -8.93
C VAL A 251 -20.65 -27.88 -9.80
N VAL A 252 -20.83 -29.16 -9.45
CA VAL A 252 -20.40 -30.30 -10.27
C VAL A 252 -21.14 -30.32 -11.61
N LEU A 253 -22.45 -30.05 -11.60
CA LEU A 253 -23.28 -29.98 -12.80
C LEU A 253 -22.83 -28.84 -13.72
N PHE A 254 -22.58 -27.64 -13.19
CA PHE A 254 -22.02 -26.53 -13.98
C PHE A 254 -20.62 -26.81 -14.54
N SER A 255 -19.81 -27.61 -13.84
CA SER A 255 -18.43 -27.87 -14.23
C SER A 255 -18.29 -29.02 -15.24
N ARG A 256 -18.88 -30.17 -14.92
CA ARG A 256 -18.74 -31.45 -15.66
C ARG A 256 -19.98 -31.83 -16.46
N GLY A 257 -21.10 -31.12 -16.30
CA GLY A 257 -22.32 -31.38 -17.07
C GLY A 257 -22.14 -31.15 -18.57
N LYS A 258 -23.03 -31.71 -19.38
CA LYS A 258 -23.01 -31.49 -20.83
C LYS A 258 -23.41 -30.03 -21.12
N THR A 259 -23.01 -29.51 -22.26
CA THR A 259 -23.42 -28.16 -22.71
C THR A 259 -24.93 -27.96 -22.68
N GLU A 260 -25.69 -29.01 -23.03
CA GLU A 260 -27.16 -28.95 -22.99
C GLU A 260 -27.70 -28.85 -21.57
N ASP A 261 -27.14 -29.59 -20.60
CA ASP A 261 -27.55 -29.52 -19.20
C ASP A 261 -27.30 -28.11 -18.65
N LYS A 262 -26.19 -27.48 -19.04
CA LYS A 262 -25.84 -26.11 -18.62
C LYS A 262 -26.76 -25.06 -19.21
N LEU A 263 -27.06 -25.16 -20.52
CA LEU A 263 -28.00 -24.26 -21.18
C LEU A 263 -29.40 -24.41 -20.60
N ARG A 264 -29.80 -25.63 -20.24
CA ARG A 264 -31.08 -25.88 -19.56
C ARG A 264 -31.15 -25.24 -18.20
N ILE A 265 -30.11 -25.33 -17.37
CA ILE A 265 -30.09 -24.66 -16.06
C ILE A 265 -30.16 -23.14 -16.22
N ILE A 266 -29.47 -22.57 -17.21
CA ILE A 266 -29.53 -21.13 -17.47
C ILE A 266 -30.94 -20.74 -17.96
N PHE A 267 -31.56 -21.57 -18.80
CA PHE A 267 -32.93 -21.37 -19.25
C PHE A 267 -33.92 -21.41 -18.08
N ASP A 268 -33.83 -22.43 -17.24
CA ASP A 268 -34.64 -22.62 -16.03
C ASP A 268 -34.38 -21.53 -14.97
N MET A 269 -33.24 -20.83 -15.06
CA MET A 269 -32.92 -19.67 -14.22
C MET A 269 -33.60 -18.40 -14.71
N CYS A 270 -33.80 -18.25 -16.02
CA CYS A 270 -34.51 -17.12 -16.62
C CYS A 270 -36.03 -17.25 -16.44
N ASP A 271 -36.55 -18.47 -16.60
CA ASP A 271 -37.97 -18.82 -16.52
C ASP A 271 -38.45 -18.79 -15.06
N ASN A 272 -38.99 -17.64 -14.62
CA ASN A 272 -39.34 -17.39 -13.22
C ASN A 272 -40.68 -18.02 -12.85
N ASP A 273 -41.62 -18.09 -13.80
CA ASP A 273 -42.94 -18.68 -13.61
C ASP A 273 -43.01 -20.18 -13.95
N ARG A 274 -41.91 -20.75 -14.46
CA ARG A 274 -41.75 -22.16 -14.87
C ARG A 274 -42.71 -22.57 -15.99
N ASN A 275 -43.05 -21.63 -16.87
CA ASN A 275 -43.98 -21.86 -17.97
C ASN A 275 -43.32 -22.53 -19.19
N GLY A 276 -41.98 -22.71 -19.19
CA GLY A 276 -41.20 -23.35 -20.25
C GLY A 276 -40.84 -22.43 -21.43
N VAL A 277 -41.09 -21.13 -21.33
CA VAL A 277 -40.70 -20.08 -22.29
C VAL A 277 -40.12 -18.87 -21.52
N ILE A 278 -39.17 -18.15 -22.11
CA ILE A 278 -38.62 -16.93 -21.51
C ILE A 278 -39.22 -15.74 -22.23
N ASP A 279 -39.99 -14.89 -21.54
CA ASP A 279 -40.49 -13.67 -22.14
C ASP A 279 -39.41 -12.54 -22.13
N LYS A 280 -39.64 -11.46 -22.90
CA LYS A 280 -38.73 -10.30 -22.91
C LYS A 280 -38.62 -9.64 -21.52
N GLY A 281 -39.65 -9.74 -20.68
CA GLY A 281 -39.69 -9.16 -19.33
C GLY A 281 -38.79 -9.89 -18.34
N GLU A 282 -38.83 -11.21 -18.33
CA GLU A 282 -38.04 -12.15 -17.54
C GLU A 282 -36.56 -12.09 -17.93
N LEU A 283 -36.27 -12.08 -19.24
CA LEU A 283 -34.91 -11.88 -19.72
C LEU A 283 -34.36 -10.50 -19.31
N ALA A 284 -35.19 -9.46 -19.40
CA ALA A 284 -34.83 -8.12 -18.92
C ALA A 284 -34.63 -8.08 -17.40
N GLU A 285 -35.47 -8.75 -16.61
CA GLU A 285 -35.33 -8.81 -15.16
C GLU A 285 -34.06 -9.57 -14.74
N MET A 286 -33.72 -10.66 -15.44
CA MET A 286 -32.47 -11.37 -15.23
C MET A 286 -31.26 -10.50 -15.59
N LEU A 287 -31.25 -9.88 -16.77
CA LEU A 287 -30.16 -9.00 -17.20
C LEU A 287 -30.02 -7.79 -16.28
N ARG A 288 -31.14 -7.17 -15.86
CA ARG A 288 -31.15 -6.12 -14.83
C ARG A 288 -30.52 -6.63 -13.55
N SER A 289 -30.89 -7.82 -13.07
CA SER A 289 -30.34 -8.35 -11.82
C SER A 289 -28.86 -8.70 -11.90
N LEU A 290 -28.39 -9.19 -13.05
CA LEU A 290 -26.97 -9.40 -13.33
C LEU A 290 -26.20 -8.07 -13.37
N VAL A 291 -26.79 -7.03 -13.94
CA VAL A 291 -26.23 -5.67 -13.95
C VAL A 291 -26.25 -5.03 -12.56
N GLU A 292 -27.29 -5.29 -11.75
CA GLU A 292 -27.35 -4.87 -10.35
C GLU A 292 -26.23 -5.49 -9.50
N MET A 293 -25.67 -6.65 -9.89
CA MET A 293 -24.48 -7.25 -9.25
C MET A 293 -23.27 -6.32 -9.30
N ALA A 294 -23.15 -5.54 -10.37
CA ALA A 294 -22.08 -4.56 -10.54
C ALA A 294 -22.24 -3.36 -9.59
N ARG A 295 -23.37 -3.23 -8.88
CA ARG A 295 -23.68 -2.27 -7.79
C ARG A 295 -23.56 -0.79 -8.16
N THR A 296 -23.58 -0.43 -9.44
CA THR A 296 -22.93 0.82 -9.83
C THR A 296 -23.66 1.71 -10.82
N THR A 297 -24.66 1.19 -11.52
CA THR A 297 -25.68 2.01 -12.19
C THR A 297 -26.89 1.09 -12.40
N SER A 298 -28.10 1.54 -12.04
CA SER A 298 -29.30 0.98 -12.65
C SER A 298 -29.25 1.40 -14.13
N LEU A 299 -29.08 0.45 -15.05
CA LEU A 299 -29.37 0.74 -16.46
C LEU A 299 -30.80 1.28 -16.54
N THR A 300 -31.03 2.34 -17.32
CA THR A 300 -32.40 2.76 -17.59
C THR A 300 -33.10 1.67 -18.38
N ASP A 301 -34.42 1.50 -18.18
CA ASP A 301 -35.17 0.44 -18.85
C ASP A 301 -34.97 0.46 -20.38
N SER A 302 -34.82 1.65 -20.96
CA SER A 302 -34.51 1.83 -22.38
C SER A 302 -33.22 1.14 -22.84
N GLN A 303 -32.15 1.16 -22.04
CA GLN A 303 -30.85 0.58 -22.40
C GLN A 303 -30.86 -0.95 -22.30
N VAL A 304 -31.63 -1.50 -21.37
CA VAL A 304 -31.81 -2.95 -21.23
C VAL A 304 -32.65 -3.48 -22.39
N THR A 305 -33.72 -2.78 -22.74
CA THR A 305 -34.55 -3.13 -23.89
C THR A 305 -33.76 -3.05 -25.19
N GLU A 306 -32.96 -1.99 -25.42
CA GLU A 306 -32.09 -1.87 -26.60
C GLU A 306 -31.04 -2.99 -26.69
N LEU A 307 -30.48 -3.43 -25.55
CA LEU A 307 -29.55 -4.57 -25.51
C LEU A 307 -30.26 -5.88 -25.91
N ILE A 308 -31.47 -6.10 -25.42
CA ILE A 308 -32.27 -7.29 -25.71
C ILE A 308 -32.69 -7.29 -27.18
N ASP A 309 -33.15 -6.16 -27.69
CA ASP A 309 -33.54 -6.02 -29.10
C ASP A 309 -32.34 -6.27 -30.02
N GLY A 310 -31.14 -5.77 -29.66
CA GLY A 310 -29.90 -6.09 -30.36
C GLY A 310 -29.54 -7.58 -30.32
N MET A 311 -29.74 -8.26 -29.18
CA MET A 311 -29.52 -9.70 -29.05
C MET A 311 -30.51 -10.52 -29.89
N PHE A 312 -31.76 -10.09 -30.00
CA PHE A 312 -32.78 -10.74 -30.82
C PHE A 312 -32.48 -10.54 -32.31
N GLN A 313 -31.99 -9.34 -32.68
CA GLN A 313 -31.60 -9.01 -34.04
C GLN A 313 -30.38 -9.80 -34.52
N ASP A 314 -29.33 -9.87 -33.69
CA ASP A 314 -28.12 -10.64 -34.01
C ASP A 314 -28.40 -12.15 -34.15
N ALA A 315 -29.43 -12.67 -33.48
CA ALA A 315 -29.86 -14.07 -33.55
C ALA A 315 -30.93 -14.34 -34.64
N GLY A 316 -31.40 -13.32 -35.36
CA GLY A 316 -32.45 -13.43 -36.39
C GLY A 316 -33.85 -13.75 -35.82
N LEU A 317 -34.12 -13.34 -34.58
CA LEU A 317 -35.35 -13.61 -33.83
C LEU A 317 -36.25 -12.36 -33.69
N ASP A 318 -36.17 -11.42 -34.64
CA ASP A 318 -36.82 -10.09 -34.61
C ASP A 318 -38.34 -10.09 -34.35
N SER A 319 -39.04 -11.18 -34.72
CA SER A 319 -40.50 -11.27 -34.69
C SER A 319 -41.08 -12.02 -33.49
N LYS A 320 -40.25 -12.55 -32.58
CA LYS A 320 -40.72 -13.32 -31.41
C LYS A 320 -40.70 -12.48 -30.13
N ASP A 321 -41.80 -12.56 -29.36
CA ASP A 321 -41.90 -11.92 -28.04
C ASP A 321 -41.50 -12.85 -26.88
N TYR A 322 -41.30 -14.13 -27.17
CA TYR A 322 -40.89 -15.16 -26.23
C TYR A 322 -39.82 -16.08 -26.84
N LEU A 323 -38.91 -16.56 -26.01
CA LEU A 323 -37.82 -17.46 -26.36
C LEU A 323 -38.16 -18.87 -25.85
N THR A 324 -38.32 -19.82 -26.77
CA THR A 324 -38.34 -21.24 -26.40
C THR A 324 -36.93 -21.73 -26.08
N TYR A 325 -36.79 -22.88 -25.43
CA TYR A 325 -35.46 -23.48 -25.17
C TYR A 325 -34.61 -23.65 -26.45
N GLN A 326 -35.24 -23.94 -27.59
CA GLN A 326 -34.52 -24.05 -28.87
C GLN A 326 -34.09 -22.69 -29.41
N ASP A 327 -34.91 -21.66 -29.28
CA ASP A 327 -34.58 -20.29 -29.67
C ASP A 327 -33.45 -19.74 -28.79
N PHE A 328 -33.53 -19.96 -27.47
CA PHE A 328 -32.47 -19.63 -26.53
C PHE A 328 -31.16 -20.36 -26.85
N LYS A 329 -31.24 -21.65 -27.20
CA LYS A 329 -30.08 -22.43 -27.63
C LYS A 329 -29.48 -21.87 -28.92
N LEU A 330 -30.29 -21.38 -29.86
CA LEU A 330 -29.83 -20.81 -31.13
C LEU A 330 -29.16 -19.44 -30.93
N MET A 331 -29.77 -18.56 -30.12
CA MET A 331 -29.17 -17.29 -29.67
C MET A 331 -27.79 -17.52 -29.04
N MET A 332 -27.64 -18.62 -28.29
CA MET A 332 -26.37 -19.01 -27.67
C MET A 332 -25.43 -19.82 -28.60
N LYS A 333 -25.80 -20.17 -29.84
CA LYS A 333 -25.04 -21.09 -30.72
C LYS A 333 -24.14 -20.39 -31.72
N ASP A 334 -24.39 -19.13 -32.09
CA ASP A 334 -23.70 -18.47 -33.22
C ASP A 334 -22.32 -17.88 -32.88
N TYR A 335 -21.89 -17.84 -31.62
CA TYR A 335 -20.54 -17.40 -31.23
C TYR A 335 -19.51 -18.54 -31.21
N LYS A 336 -19.55 -19.35 -32.26
CA LYS A 336 -18.93 -20.69 -32.43
C LYS A 336 -17.40 -20.74 -32.63
N GLY A 337 -16.66 -19.83 -32.01
CA GLY A 337 -15.19 -19.87 -31.99
C GLY A 337 -14.59 -20.69 -30.84
N ASP A 338 -15.23 -20.74 -29.66
CA ASP A 338 -14.61 -21.29 -28.43
C ASP A 338 -15.57 -22.15 -27.59
N PHE A 339 -16.65 -22.68 -28.15
CA PHE A 339 -17.57 -23.54 -27.39
C PHE A 339 -16.96 -24.89 -26.93
N VAL A 340 -15.76 -25.24 -27.42
CA VAL A 340 -14.97 -26.38 -26.92
C VAL A 340 -14.45 -26.13 -25.49
N ALA A 341 -14.51 -24.90 -24.98
CA ALA A 341 -14.15 -24.53 -23.60
C ALA A 341 -15.37 -24.20 -22.71
N ILE A 342 -16.54 -24.81 -22.95
CA ILE A 342 -17.63 -24.84 -21.95
C ILE A 342 -17.30 -25.78 -20.78
N GLY A 343 -16.16 -26.44 -20.80
CA GLY A 343 -15.53 -26.93 -19.58
C GLY A 343 -14.90 -25.75 -18.84
N LEU A 344 -15.03 -25.73 -17.52
CA LEU A 344 -13.88 -25.28 -16.73
C LEU A 344 -12.70 -26.16 -17.16
N ASP A 345 -11.95 -25.75 -18.18
CA ASP A 345 -10.82 -26.51 -18.70
C ASP A 345 -9.69 -26.42 -17.68
N CYS A 346 -9.82 -27.29 -16.68
CA CYS A 346 -8.97 -27.37 -15.51
C CYS A 346 -7.97 -28.51 -15.69
N LYS A 347 -7.20 -28.50 -16.79
CA LYS A 347 -5.93 -29.22 -16.85
C LYS A 347 -4.80 -28.39 -16.21
N GLY A 348 -5.05 -27.89 -15.00
CA GLY A 348 -4.05 -27.26 -14.13
C GLY A 348 -3.42 -28.21 -13.10
N ALA A 349 -3.74 -29.50 -13.17
CA ALA A 349 -3.21 -30.54 -12.26
C ALA A 349 -2.24 -31.51 -12.95
N LYS A 350 -1.56 -31.03 -14.01
CA LYS A 350 -0.29 -31.61 -14.46
C LYS A 350 0.72 -30.49 -14.42
N GLN A 351 1.65 -30.53 -13.47
CA GLN A 351 3.08 -30.60 -13.79
C GLN A 351 3.93 -30.46 -12.53
N ASN A 352 4.60 -31.56 -12.22
CA ASN A 352 5.86 -31.54 -11.49
C ASN A 352 6.82 -30.64 -12.27
N PHE A 353 7.24 -29.52 -11.66
CA PHE A 353 8.52 -28.81 -11.82
C PHE A 353 9.05 -28.41 -13.22
N LEU A 354 8.53 -28.90 -14.35
CA LEU A 354 9.05 -28.65 -15.69
C LEU A 354 7.90 -28.74 -16.72
N ASP A 355 7.12 -27.67 -16.85
CA ASP A 355 6.53 -27.24 -18.14
C ASP A 355 5.67 -25.99 -17.93
N THR A 356 5.98 -24.93 -18.65
CA THR A 356 5.44 -23.57 -18.45
C THR A 356 4.37 -23.24 -19.49
N SER A 357 3.71 -24.24 -20.08
CA SER A 357 2.98 -24.09 -21.35
C SER A 357 1.45 -24.25 -21.26
N THR A 358 0.86 -24.58 -20.11
CA THR A 358 -0.59 -24.91 -20.03
C THR A 358 -1.44 -23.93 -19.22
N ASN A 359 -0.83 -23.04 -18.42
CA ASN A 359 -1.50 -21.80 -17.98
C ASN A 359 -1.68 -20.78 -19.14
N VAL A 360 -1.26 -21.17 -20.35
CA VAL A 360 -1.15 -20.36 -21.58
C VAL A 360 -2.45 -20.30 -22.38
N ALA A 361 -3.47 -21.13 -22.07
CA ALA A 361 -4.68 -21.20 -22.91
C ALA A 361 -5.44 -19.86 -23.08
N ARG A 362 -5.17 -18.85 -22.24
CA ARG A 362 -5.68 -17.46 -22.42
C ARG A 362 -4.62 -16.40 -22.73
N MET A 363 -3.34 -16.76 -22.73
CA MET A 363 -2.25 -15.89 -23.21
C MET A 363 -2.15 -15.86 -24.74
N THR A 364 -2.99 -16.60 -25.45
CA THR A 364 -3.10 -16.59 -26.93
C THR A 364 -3.42 -15.19 -27.49
N SER A 365 -4.00 -14.28 -26.71
CA SER A 365 -4.19 -12.87 -27.12
C SER A 365 -2.89 -12.08 -27.26
N PHE A 366 -1.81 -12.47 -26.57
CA PHE A 366 -0.50 -11.80 -26.58
C PHE A 366 0.63 -12.68 -27.14
N ASN A 367 0.31 -13.88 -27.60
CA ASN A 367 1.31 -14.86 -28.00
C ASN A 367 1.90 -14.45 -29.37
N ILE A 368 3.15 -13.99 -29.37
CA ILE A 368 3.92 -13.75 -30.60
C ILE A 368 4.79 -14.96 -30.85
N GLU A 369 4.88 -15.39 -32.11
CA GLU A 369 5.87 -16.38 -32.54
C GLU A 369 7.28 -15.97 -32.10
N PRO A 370 8.04 -16.83 -31.41
CA PRO A 370 9.37 -16.48 -30.94
C PRO A 370 10.28 -16.18 -32.14
N ILE A 371 10.81 -14.97 -32.18
CA ILE A 371 11.85 -14.59 -33.14
C ILE A 371 13.10 -15.41 -32.77
N LEU A 372 13.65 -16.13 -33.75
CA LEU A 372 14.96 -16.77 -33.62
C LEU A 372 16.02 -15.67 -33.47
N ASP A 373 16.43 -15.38 -32.24
CA ASP A 373 17.57 -14.49 -31.99
C ASP A 373 18.84 -15.16 -32.54
N GLU A 374 19.54 -14.48 -33.47
CA GLU A 374 20.86 -14.93 -33.93
C GLU A 374 21.87 -14.93 -32.76
N ASP A 375 22.68 -15.99 -32.65
CA ASP A 375 23.74 -16.12 -31.66
C ASP A 375 24.81 -15.03 -31.82
N LYS A 376 24.69 -13.95 -31.05
CA LYS A 376 25.69 -12.88 -30.99
C LYS A 376 26.90 -13.33 -30.18
N SER A 377 28.10 -12.96 -30.64
CA SER A 377 29.34 -13.23 -29.92
C SER A 377 29.36 -12.59 -28.52
N TRP A 378 29.98 -13.28 -27.54
CA TRP A 378 30.08 -12.85 -26.14
C TRP A 378 30.66 -11.43 -25.97
N LEU A 379 31.64 -11.06 -26.81
CA LEU A 379 32.24 -9.72 -26.82
C LEU A 379 31.24 -8.64 -27.25
N ARG A 380 30.43 -8.91 -28.28
CA ARG A 380 29.39 -7.96 -28.73
C ARG A 380 28.29 -7.81 -27.69
N LEU A 381 27.87 -8.90 -27.03
CA LEU A 381 26.91 -8.84 -25.93
C LEU A 381 27.43 -8.02 -24.75
N LYS A 382 28.71 -8.18 -24.38
CA LYS A 382 29.36 -7.39 -23.34
C LYS A 382 29.49 -5.91 -23.73
N LEU A 383 29.89 -5.62 -24.96
CA LEU A 383 29.99 -4.25 -25.47
C LEU A 383 28.62 -3.57 -25.54
N ASP A 384 27.62 -4.25 -26.08
CA ASP A 384 26.23 -3.76 -26.14
C ASP A 384 25.69 -3.49 -24.73
N ALA A 385 25.99 -4.35 -23.75
CA ALA A 385 25.61 -4.14 -22.35
C ALA A 385 26.32 -2.92 -21.72
N ILE A 386 27.61 -2.73 -22.00
CA ILE A 386 28.38 -1.57 -21.51
C ILE A 386 27.88 -0.28 -22.15
N THR A 387 27.64 -0.25 -23.47
CA THR A 387 27.10 0.93 -24.15
C THR A 387 25.72 1.28 -23.63
N THR A 388 24.86 0.27 -23.41
CA THR A 388 23.53 0.47 -22.81
C THR A 388 23.66 1.07 -21.41
N PHE A 389 24.53 0.52 -20.56
CA PHE A 389 24.78 1.04 -19.21
C PHE A 389 25.26 2.50 -19.22
N LEU A 390 26.16 2.86 -20.15
CA LEU A 390 26.66 4.21 -20.32
C LEU A 390 25.57 5.17 -20.80
N GLU A 391 24.71 4.75 -21.73
CA GLU A 391 23.59 5.56 -22.22
C GLU A 391 22.55 5.82 -21.13
N GLU A 392 22.21 4.80 -20.34
CA GLU A 392 21.26 4.90 -19.23
C GLU A 392 21.77 5.81 -18.11
N ASN A 393 23.05 5.65 -17.73
CA ASN A 393 23.64 6.34 -16.59
C ASN A 393 24.45 7.57 -16.97
N ARG A 394 24.37 8.05 -18.22
CA ARG A 394 25.18 9.18 -18.72
C ARG A 394 25.11 10.42 -17.81
N GLN A 395 23.92 10.76 -17.33
CA GLN A 395 23.70 11.89 -16.42
C GLN A 395 24.38 11.61 -15.08
N ASN A 396 24.18 10.40 -14.54
CA ASN A 396 24.74 9.99 -13.26
C ASN A 396 26.26 10.03 -13.27
N ILE A 397 26.86 9.52 -14.33
CA ILE A 397 28.31 9.50 -14.53
C ILE A 397 28.85 10.92 -14.66
N PHE A 398 28.20 11.77 -15.45
CA PHE A 398 28.64 13.14 -15.69
C PHE A 398 28.72 13.98 -14.41
N TYR A 399 27.67 14.00 -13.59
CA TYR A 399 27.70 14.81 -12.36
C TYR A 399 28.64 14.21 -11.30
N LEU A 400 28.73 12.88 -11.20
CA LEU A 400 29.68 12.22 -10.29
C LEU A 400 31.13 12.51 -10.70
N PHE A 401 31.40 12.53 -12.01
CA PHE A 401 32.69 12.91 -12.55
C PHE A 401 33.05 14.34 -12.14
N ILE A 402 32.15 15.31 -12.32
CA ILE A 402 32.37 16.70 -11.87
C ILE A 402 32.65 16.76 -10.36
N PHE A 403 31.85 16.05 -9.56
CA PHE A 403 32.03 16.02 -8.11
C PHE A 403 33.41 15.50 -7.69
N TYR A 404 33.87 14.39 -8.26
CA TYR A 404 35.17 13.81 -7.93
C TYR A 404 36.33 14.64 -8.49
N VAL A 405 36.20 15.21 -9.70
CA VAL A 405 37.21 16.11 -10.27
C VAL A 405 37.43 17.31 -9.37
N ILE A 406 36.36 17.99 -8.90
CA ILE A 406 36.49 19.12 -7.98
C ILE A 406 37.12 18.68 -6.65
N THR A 407 36.68 17.54 -6.10
CA THR A 407 37.17 17.05 -4.81
C THR A 407 38.66 16.70 -4.86
N ILE A 408 39.12 16.07 -5.93
CA ILE A 408 40.53 15.72 -6.16
C ILE A 408 41.35 16.97 -6.51
N ALA A 409 40.83 17.89 -7.33
CA ALA A 409 41.52 19.13 -7.66
C ALA A 409 41.81 19.97 -6.41
N LEU A 410 40.85 20.10 -5.49
CA LEU A 410 41.05 20.77 -4.20
C LEU A 410 42.08 20.07 -3.32
N PHE A 411 42.13 18.73 -3.35
CA PHE A 411 43.15 17.96 -2.63
C PHE A 411 44.55 18.25 -3.20
N VAL A 412 44.69 18.13 -4.53
CA VAL A 412 45.95 18.24 -5.25
C VAL A 412 46.49 19.68 -5.18
N GLU A 413 45.65 20.69 -5.33
CA GLU A 413 46.05 22.10 -5.23
C GLU A 413 46.67 22.39 -3.86
N ARG A 414 46.05 21.94 -2.78
CA ARG A 414 46.61 22.11 -1.43
C ARG A 414 47.83 21.23 -1.18
N PHE A 415 47.82 20.01 -1.71
CA PHE A 415 48.97 19.12 -1.61
C PHE A 415 50.21 19.74 -2.27
N ILE A 416 50.08 20.28 -3.49
CA ILE A 416 51.16 20.97 -4.21
C ILE A 416 51.59 22.23 -3.44
N HIS A 417 50.64 23.04 -2.96
CA HIS A 417 50.95 24.25 -2.22
C HIS A 417 51.81 23.99 -0.99
N TYR A 418 51.44 23.01 -0.15
CA TYR A 418 52.21 22.67 1.06
C TYR A 418 53.43 21.78 0.78
N SER A 419 53.54 21.17 -0.40
CA SER A 419 54.73 20.42 -0.79
C SER A 419 55.82 21.32 -1.38
N PHE A 420 55.45 22.32 -2.20
CA PHE A 420 56.42 23.07 -3.01
C PHE A 420 56.34 24.59 -2.83
N LEU A 421 55.15 25.17 -2.62
CA LEU A 421 54.98 26.64 -2.62
C LEU A 421 55.10 27.26 -1.21
N ALA A 422 54.87 26.48 -0.16
CA ALA A 422 54.89 26.91 1.23
C ALA A 422 56.24 26.69 1.93
N GLU A 423 57.33 26.54 1.17
CA GLU A 423 58.66 26.29 1.73
C GLU A 423 59.11 27.40 2.70
N HIS A 424 58.81 28.66 2.39
CA HIS A 424 59.06 29.84 3.24
C HIS A 424 58.42 29.81 4.64
N THR A 425 57.53 28.87 4.92
CA THR A 425 56.87 28.72 6.24
C THR A 425 57.47 27.62 7.11
N ASP A 426 58.45 26.86 6.61
CA ASP A 426 59.15 25.73 7.27
C ASP A 426 58.27 24.65 7.94
N LEU A 427 56.94 24.73 7.78
CA LEU A 427 55.96 23.77 8.30
C LEU A 427 56.23 22.33 7.84
N ARG A 428 56.78 22.16 6.63
CA ARG A 428 57.15 20.85 6.09
C ARG A 428 58.37 20.24 6.78
N HIS A 429 59.34 21.05 7.20
CA HIS A 429 60.51 20.56 7.93
C HIS A 429 60.11 20.04 9.32
N ILE A 430 59.16 20.72 9.96
CA ILE A 430 58.69 20.38 11.31
C ILE A 430 57.70 19.20 11.30
N MET A 431 56.72 19.20 10.39
CA MET A 431 55.59 18.25 10.38
C MET A 431 55.70 17.15 9.32
N GLY A 432 56.71 17.20 8.45
CA GLY A 432 56.93 16.24 7.36
C GLY A 432 55.87 16.31 6.26
N VAL A 433 55.77 15.25 5.45
CA VAL A 433 54.80 15.15 4.33
C VAL A 433 53.34 15.09 4.83
N GLY A 434 53.12 14.78 6.11
CA GLY A 434 51.80 14.69 6.70
C GLY A 434 51.02 16.02 6.68
N ILE A 435 51.70 17.18 6.66
CA ILE A 435 51.02 18.48 6.53
C ILE A 435 50.35 18.64 5.16
N ALA A 436 51.01 18.23 4.06
CA ALA A 436 50.44 18.32 2.72
C ALA A 436 49.18 17.45 2.58
N ILE A 437 49.21 16.23 3.14
CA ILE A 437 48.09 15.29 3.11
C ILE A 437 46.93 15.77 4.00
N THR A 438 47.22 16.28 5.20
CA THR A 438 46.17 16.78 6.12
C THR A 438 45.48 18.04 5.61
N ARG A 439 46.22 18.95 4.95
CA ARG A 439 45.66 20.18 4.37
C ARG A 439 44.91 19.92 3.07
N GLY A 440 45.39 18.99 2.24
CA GLY A 440 44.64 18.46 1.09
C GLY A 440 43.32 17.83 1.49
N SER A 441 43.35 16.90 2.44
CA SER A 441 42.15 16.25 2.95
C SER A 441 41.18 17.23 3.63
N ALA A 442 41.68 18.25 4.35
CA ALA A 442 40.84 19.28 4.96
C ALA A 442 40.04 20.10 3.92
N ALA A 443 40.64 20.45 2.77
CA ALA A 443 39.96 21.20 1.72
C ALA A 443 38.88 20.36 1.03
N SER A 444 39.20 19.11 0.64
CA SER A 444 38.23 18.17 0.07
C SER A 444 37.09 17.88 1.04
N LEU A 445 37.40 17.75 2.33
CA LEU A 445 36.40 17.53 3.37
C LEU A 445 35.45 18.73 3.55
N SER A 446 36.01 19.93 3.59
CA SER A 446 35.25 21.19 3.73
C SER A 446 34.23 21.33 2.61
N PHE A 447 34.64 21.05 1.37
CA PHE A 447 33.75 21.03 0.21
C PHE A 447 32.65 19.96 0.34
N CYS A 448 33.02 18.71 0.67
CA CYS A 448 32.07 17.61 0.80
C CYS A 448 30.98 17.90 1.84
N TYR A 449 31.35 18.36 3.05
CA TYR A 449 30.37 18.64 4.10
C TYR A 449 29.44 19.80 3.77
N CYS A 450 29.94 20.88 3.15
CA CYS A 450 29.09 22.00 2.76
C CYS A 450 28.10 21.57 1.66
N LEU A 451 28.53 20.71 0.73
CA LEU A 451 27.65 20.16 -0.30
C LEU A 451 26.50 19.30 0.27
N LEU A 452 26.71 18.61 1.41
CA LEU A 452 25.64 17.83 2.06
C LEU A 452 24.42 18.67 2.41
N LEU A 453 24.59 19.95 2.77
CA LEU A 453 23.48 20.85 3.07
C LEU A 453 22.62 21.11 1.82
N LEU A 454 23.26 21.36 0.67
CA LEU A 454 22.59 21.57 -0.61
C LEU A 454 21.84 20.32 -1.09
N THR A 455 22.40 19.13 -0.85
CA THR A 455 21.68 17.89 -1.20
C THR A 455 20.40 17.69 -0.40
N MET A 456 20.19 18.41 0.71
CA MET A 456 19.03 18.27 1.60
C MET A 456 18.10 19.49 1.61
N SER A 457 18.35 20.48 0.74
CA SER A 457 17.44 21.62 0.51
C SER A 457 16.35 21.24 -0.48
N ARG A 458 15.27 20.63 0.01
CA ARG A 458 14.26 19.96 -0.84
C ARG A 458 13.44 20.93 -1.66
N ASN A 459 13.05 22.09 -1.14
CA ASN A 459 12.24 23.05 -1.88
C ASN A 459 13.06 23.68 -3.00
N LEU A 460 14.34 23.98 -2.74
CA LEU A 460 15.26 24.44 -3.78
C LEU A 460 15.41 23.38 -4.87
N LEU A 461 15.69 22.12 -4.51
CA LEU A 461 15.84 21.04 -5.49
C LEU A 461 14.56 20.83 -6.31
N THR A 462 13.38 20.89 -5.69
CA THR A 462 12.10 20.81 -6.41
C THR A 462 11.94 21.95 -7.40
N LYS A 463 12.31 23.18 -7.04
CA LYS A 463 12.26 24.33 -7.96
C LYS A 463 13.30 24.23 -9.08
N LEU A 464 14.50 23.73 -8.78
CA LEU A 464 15.56 23.52 -9.79
C LEU A 464 15.18 22.47 -10.83
N LYS A 465 14.28 21.53 -10.51
CA LYS A 465 13.74 20.55 -11.47
C LYS A 465 12.87 21.17 -12.55
N GLU A 466 12.28 22.35 -12.30
CA GLU A 466 11.48 23.04 -13.32
C GLU A 466 12.36 23.64 -14.43
N PHE A 467 13.68 23.77 -14.20
CA PHE A 467 14.63 24.28 -15.18
C PHE A 467 15.29 23.16 -15.98
N SER A 468 15.79 23.49 -17.18
CA SER A 468 16.50 22.57 -18.08
C SER A 468 17.78 21.94 -17.52
N ILE A 469 18.20 22.34 -16.31
CA ILE A 469 19.35 21.76 -15.58
C ILE A 469 19.14 20.25 -15.31
N GLN A 470 17.89 19.78 -15.20
CA GLN A 470 17.57 18.36 -15.02
C GLN A 470 18.11 17.47 -16.15
N GLN A 471 18.34 18.02 -17.36
CA GLN A 471 18.90 17.27 -18.48
C GLN A 471 20.34 16.81 -18.22
N TYR A 472 21.09 17.53 -17.38
CA TYR A 472 22.49 17.27 -17.09
C TYR A 472 22.70 16.72 -15.67
N ILE A 473 21.93 17.22 -14.69
CA ILE A 473 22.06 16.82 -13.28
C ILE A 473 20.76 16.10 -12.86
N PRO A 474 20.83 14.82 -12.46
CA PRO A 474 19.67 14.05 -12.00
C PRO A 474 19.33 14.44 -10.54
N LEU A 475 18.64 15.56 -10.38
CA LEU A 475 18.21 16.12 -9.09
C LEU A 475 17.28 15.17 -8.31
N ASP A 476 16.68 14.18 -8.97
CA ASP A 476 15.86 13.14 -8.35
C ASP A 476 16.67 12.22 -7.42
N SER A 477 17.94 11.99 -7.73
CA SER A 477 18.85 11.12 -6.98
C SER A 477 19.58 11.82 -5.82
N HIS A 478 19.14 13.01 -5.40
CA HIS A 478 19.80 13.81 -4.35
C HIS A 478 20.08 13.05 -3.04
N ILE A 479 19.21 12.13 -2.62
CA ILE A 479 19.42 11.31 -1.40
C ILE A 479 20.54 10.28 -1.60
N GLN A 480 20.66 9.70 -2.80
CA GLN A 480 21.75 8.77 -3.08
C GLN A 480 23.07 9.53 -3.17
N PHE A 481 23.06 10.68 -3.83
CA PHE A 481 24.23 11.55 -3.88
C PHE A 481 24.68 12.03 -2.50
N HIS A 482 23.74 12.39 -1.62
CA HIS A 482 24.04 12.73 -0.22
C HIS A 482 24.83 11.62 0.49
N LYS A 483 24.47 10.35 0.27
CA LYS A 483 25.22 9.22 0.86
C LYS A 483 26.61 9.08 0.26
N ILE A 484 26.74 9.25 -1.06
CA ILE A 484 28.04 9.20 -1.75
C ILE A 484 28.96 10.29 -1.20
N ALA A 485 28.49 11.54 -1.21
CA ALA A 485 29.24 12.68 -0.68
C ALA A 485 29.57 12.53 0.82
N ALA A 486 28.67 11.94 1.61
CA ALA A 486 28.94 11.67 3.03
C ALA A 486 30.03 10.60 3.20
N CYS A 487 30.00 9.51 2.43
CA CYS A 487 31.04 8.48 2.46
C CYS A 487 32.40 9.03 2.01
N THR A 488 32.43 9.86 0.95
CA THR A 488 33.65 10.54 0.49
C THR A 488 34.18 11.50 1.56
N GLY A 489 33.30 12.26 2.22
CA GLY A 489 33.67 13.11 3.36
C GLY A 489 34.22 12.30 4.54
N LEU A 490 33.61 11.15 4.87
CA LEU A 490 34.13 10.27 5.92
C LEU A 490 35.53 9.76 5.60
N PHE A 491 35.79 9.36 4.35
CA PHE A 491 37.11 8.92 3.91
C PHE A 491 38.18 10.00 4.11
N PHE A 492 37.92 11.23 3.64
CA PHE A 492 38.87 12.34 3.86
C PHE A 492 38.99 12.76 5.33
N SER A 493 37.92 12.63 6.13
CA SER A 493 37.98 12.87 7.58
C SER A 493 38.91 11.91 8.30
N LEU A 494 38.89 10.63 7.91
CA LEU A 494 39.79 9.61 8.46
C LEU A 494 41.24 9.92 8.09
N ILE A 495 41.51 10.25 6.83
CA ILE A 495 42.85 10.66 6.39
C ILE A 495 43.32 11.91 7.16
N HIS A 496 42.45 12.92 7.30
CA HIS A 496 42.75 14.14 8.02
C HIS A 496 43.08 13.87 9.50
N THR A 497 42.29 13.05 10.17
CA THR A 497 42.48 12.70 11.59
C THR A 497 43.78 11.92 11.79
N VAL A 498 44.01 10.86 10.99
CA VAL A 498 45.23 10.05 11.06
C VAL A 498 46.46 10.88 10.74
N GLY A 499 46.39 11.73 9.71
CA GLY A 499 47.48 12.62 9.36
C GLY A 499 47.81 13.62 10.47
N HIS A 500 46.81 14.18 11.16
CA HIS A 500 47.07 15.07 12.29
C HIS A 500 47.68 14.35 13.50
N ILE A 501 47.33 13.09 13.75
CA ILE A 501 47.98 12.27 14.79
C ILE A 501 49.47 12.08 14.46
N ILE A 502 49.79 11.75 13.22
CA ILE A 502 51.19 11.62 12.74
C ILE A 502 51.91 12.96 12.84
N ASN A 503 51.27 14.05 12.44
CA ASN A 503 51.84 15.39 12.56
C ASN A 503 52.12 15.78 14.01
N PHE A 504 51.19 15.51 14.93
CA PHE A 504 51.41 15.79 16.36
C PHE A 504 52.52 14.94 16.95
N TYR A 505 52.69 13.70 16.48
CA TYR A 505 53.84 12.87 16.83
C TYR A 505 55.16 13.52 16.37
N HIS A 506 55.24 13.92 15.09
CA HIS A 506 56.43 14.61 14.57
C HIS A 506 56.73 15.91 15.32
N VAL A 507 55.74 16.79 15.51
CA VAL A 507 55.89 18.05 16.26
C VAL A 507 56.38 17.80 17.68
N SER A 508 55.90 16.75 18.35
CA SER A 508 56.32 16.42 19.71
C SER A 508 57.76 15.87 19.79
N THR A 509 58.32 15.39 18.68
CA THR A 509 59.71 14.88 18.63
C THR A 509 60.75 15.95 18.33
N GLN A 510 60.37 17.05 17.68
CA GLN A 510 61.26 18.15 17.27
C GLN A 510 61.87 18.92 18.47
N PRO A 511 63.02 19.60 18.28
CA PRO A 511 63.65 20.44 19.31
C PRO A 511 62.86 21.74 19.54
N LEU A 512 62.98 22.34 20.74
CA LEU A 512 62.18 23.51 21.14
C LEU A 512 62.37 24.72 20.21
N GLU A 513 63.56 24.92 19.66
CA GLU A 513 63.86 26.02 18.72
C GLU A 513 62.94 26.01 17.49
N HIS A 514 62.70 24.82 16.91
CA HIS A 514 61.79 24.67 15.77
C HIS A 514 60.31 24.84 16.17
N LEU A 515 59.94 24.52 17.41
CA LEU A 515 58.58 24.70 17.93
C LEU A 515 58.23 26.18 18.14
N HIS A 516 59.19 27.02 18.53
CA HIS A 516 58.99 28.47 18.63
C HIS A 516 58.71 29.12 17.27
N CYS A 517 59.26 28.56 16.18
CA CYS A 517 59.02 29.04 14.81
C CYS A 517 57.71 28.50 14.18
N LEU A 518 57.01 27.56 14.83
CA LEU A 518 55.84 26.88 14.25
C LEU A 518 54.62 27.81 14.12
N THR A 519 54.31 28.58 15.17
CA THR A 519 53.16 29.51 15.17
C THR A 519 53.38 30.68 16.12
N ALA A 520 53.13 31.91 15.66
CA ALA A 520 53.14 33.10 16.50
C ALA A 520 52.02 33.13 17.58
N GLU A 521 51.03 32.25 17.46
CA GLU A 521 49.83 32.23 18.31
C GLU A 521 49.98 31.35 19.57
N VAL A 522 51.04 30.51 19.66
CA VAL A 522 51.24 29.59 20.77
C VAL A 522 52.62 29.83 21.39
N HIS A 523 52.63 30.36 22.62
CA HIS A 523 53.85 30.63 23.37
C HIS A 523 54.05 29.55 24.44
N PHE A 524 55.23 28.94 24.46
CA PHE A 524 55.64 27.98 25.48
C PHE A 524 56.63 28.63 26.46
N PRO A 525 56.56 28.34 27.76
CA PRO A 525 57.64 28.66 28.69
C PRO A 525 58.93 27.94 28.29
N SER A 526 60.09 28.56 28.55
CA SER A 526 61.40 28.22 27.97
C SER A 526 61.85 26.76 28.11
N ASP A 527 61.37 26.04 29.13
CA ASP A 527 61.79 24.65 29.41
C ASP A 527 60.69 23.61 29.10
N TYR A 528 59.52 24.02 28.61
CA TYR A 528 58.37 23.13 28.46
C TYR A 528 58.28 22.55 27.05
N LYS A 529 58.49 21.23 26.92
CA LYS A 529 58.29 20.48 25.68
C LYS A 529 56.84 19.95 25.60
N PRO A 530 55.99 20.43 24.66
CA PRO A 530 54.61 19.97 24.56
C PRO A 530 54.55 18.54 24.01
N GLY A 531 53.94 17.63 24.76
CA GLY A 531 53.68 16.26 24.32
C GLY A 531 52.43 16.14 23.43
N ILE A 532 52.17 14.94 22.91
CA ILE A 532 51.01 14.66 22.05
C ILE A 532 49.68 14.95 22.78
N THR A 533 49.63 14.73 24.10
CA THR A 533 48.47 15.02 24.94
C THR A 533 48.13 16.50 24.99
N PHE A 534 49.14 17.38 25.01
CA PHE A 534 48.96 18.83 24.92
C PHE A 534 48.27 19.19 23.59
N TRP A 535 48.81 18.70 22.47
CA TRP A 535 48.26 18.99 21.14
C TRP A 535 46.84 18.46 20.94
N LEU A 536 46.50 17.31 21.52
CA LEU A 536 45.16 16.72 21.39
C LEU A 536 44.12 17.32 22.33
N PHE A 537 44.46 17.64 23.58
CA PHE A 537 43.48 17.96 24.62
C PHE A 537 43.59 19.36 25.20
N GLN A 538 44.66 20.10 24.91
CA GLN A 538 44.86 21.46 25.43
C GLN A 538 44.86 22.53 24.33
N THR A 539 44.84 22.13 23.05
CA THR A 539 44.64 23.05 21.93
C THR A 539 43.19 23.06 21.44
N ILE A 540 42.73 24.22 20.96
CA ILE A 540 41.38 24.37 20.41
C ILE A 540 41.16 23.39 19.23
N PRO A 541 42.05 23.27 18.22
CA PRO A 541 41.85 22.33 17.12
C PRO A 541 41.89 20.87 17.57
N GLY A 542 42.70 20.53 18.57
CA GLY A 542 42.74 19.18 19.16
C GLY A 542 41.40 18.79 19.80
N ILE A 543 40.91 19.59 20.76
CA ILE A 543 39.67 19.31 21.49
C ILE A 543 38.48 19.25 20.52
N THR A 544 38.36 20.26 19.65
CA THR A 544 37.28 20.31 18.66
C THR A 544 37.38 19.16 17.66
N GLY A 545 38.59 18.76 17.24
CA GLY A 545 38.80 17.63 16.35
C GLY A 545 38.37 16.30 16.96
N VAL A 546 38.69 16.04 18.23
CA VAL A 546 38.24 14.85 18.96
C VAL A 546 36.71 14.83 19.08
N LEU A 547 36.10 15.97 19.44
CA LEU A 547 34.65 16.09 19.58
C LEU A 547 33.94 15.88 18.23
N LEU A 548 34.45 16.48 17.15
CA LEU A 548 33.96 16.29 15.78
C LEU A 548 34.03 14.83 15.35
N PHE A 549 35.14 14.14 15.64
CA PHE A 549 35.31 12.73 15.31
C PHE A 549 34.29 11.83 16.02
N VAL A 550 34.02 12.09 17.31
CA VAL A 550 33.00 11.36 18.09
C VAL A 550 31.59 11.59 17.51
N ILE A 551 31.22 12.84 17.25
CA ILE A 551 29.91 13.17 16.67
C ILE A 551 29.73 12.53 15.30
N MET A 552 30.76 12.60 14.46
CA MET A 552 30.76 12.01 13.12
C MET A 552 30.51 10.50 13.21
N ILE A 553 31.26 9.75 14.01
CA ILE A 553 31.05 8.31 14.18
C ILE A 553 29.64 8.01 14.65
N LEU A 554 29.12 8.76 15.63
CA LEU A 554 27.76 8.57 16.13
C LEU A 554 26.73 8.75 15.00
N ILE A 555 26.84 9.81 14.20
CA ILE A 555 25.96 10.03 13.05
C ILE A 555 26.03 8.86 12.07
N PHE A 556 27.23 8.40 11.69
CA PHE A 556 27.40 7.33 10.69
C PHE A 556 26.90 5.96 11.19
N VAL A 557 27.14 5.62 12.46
CA VAL A 557 26.65 4.36 13.05
C VAL A 557 25.12 4.33 13.03
N PHE A 558 24.45 5.37 13.53
CA PHE A 558 22.98 5.40 13.55
C PHE A 558 22.37 5.61 12.16
N ALA A 559 23.10 6.17 11.20
CA ALA A 559 22.68 6.28 9.80
C ALA A 559 22.80 4.96 9.02
N HIS A 560 23.46 3.93 9.58
CA HIS A 560 23.64 2.64 8.91
C HIS A 560 22.28 2.01 8.52
N PRO A 561 22.13 1.44 7.30
CA PRO A 561 20.84 0.96 6.80
C PRO A 561 20.11 -0.06 7.68
N THR A 562 20.84 -0.90 8.41
CA THR A 562 20.27 -1.89 9.34
C THR A 562 19.69 -1.25 10.60
N ILE A 563 20.43 -0.31 11.21
CA ILE A 563 20.04 0.40 12.43
C ILE A 563 18.87 1.35 12.12
N ARG A 564 18.96 2.11 11.03
CA ARG A 564 17.91 3.05 10.60
C ARG A 564 16.55 2.38 10.38
N LYS A 565 16.51 1.16 9.84
CA LYS A 565 15.27 0.40 9.62
C LYS A 565 14.60 -0.03 10.93
N LYS A 566 15.39 -0.32 11.97
CA LYS A 566 14.88 -0.80 13.27
C LYS A 566 14.60 0.35 14.25
N ALA A 567 15.42 1.39 14.24
CA ALA A 567 15.46 2.45 15.24
C ALA A 567 15.38 3.86 14.61
N TYR A 568 14.33 4.13 13.83
CA TYR A 568 14.20 5.38 13.06
C TYR A 568 14.18 6.67 13.92
N ASN A 569 13.58 6.64 15.11
CA ASN A 569 13.56 7.81 16.01
C ASN A 569 14.96 8.17 16.51
N TRP A 570 15.76 7.16 16.89
CA TRP A 570 17.14 7.37 17.33
C TRP A 570 18.04 7.81 16.19
N PHE A 571 17.81 7.29 14.98
CA PHE A 571 18.44 7.81 13.78
C PHE A 571 18.23 9.33 13.64
N TRP A 572 17.00 9.83 13.78
CA TRP A 572 16.74 11.27 13.66
C TRP A 572 17.44 12.11 14.72
N ILE A 573 17.44 11.65 15.98
CA ILE A 573 18.11 12.33 17.10
C ILE A 573 19.63 12.37 16.87
N ALA A 574 20.23 11.22 16.52
CA ALA A 574 21.65 11.14 16.22
C ALA A 574 22.01 12.02 15.02
N HIS A 575 21.21 11.95 13.95
CA HIS A 575 21.46 12.72 12.74
C HIS A 575 21.34 14.22 13.00
N SER A 576 20.42 14.69 13.87
CA SER A 576 20.27 16.12 14.21
C SER A 576 21.51 16.77 14.85
N LEU A 577 22.47 15.96 15.33
CA LEU A 577 23.76 16.45 15.80
C LEU A 577 24.60 17.10 14.69
N TYR A 578 24.18 17.02 13.41
CA TYR A 578 24.81 17.78 12.32
C TYR A 578 24.89 19.28 12.62
N VAL A 579 23.93 19.86 13.35
CA VAL A 579 23.97 21.29 13.73
C VAL A 579 25.19 21.56 14.60
N MET A 580 25.43 20.71 15.60
CA MET A 580 26.61 20.80 16.47
C MET A 580 27.90 20.53 15.68
N LEU A 581 27.88 19.59 14.72
CA LEU A 581 29.01 19.31 13.83
C LEU A 581 29.44 20.57 13.05
N PHE A 582 28.51 21.30 12.41
CA PHE A 582 28.85 22.52 11.66
C PHE A 582 29.35 23.67 12.54
N VAL A 583 28.77 23.86 13.72
CA VAL A 583 29.26 24.85 14.69
C VAL A 583 30.69 24.54 15.11
N LEU A 584 30.99 23.28 15.44
CA LEU A 584 32.33 22.87 15.83
C LEU A 584 33.34 22.95 14.67
N MET A 585 32.94 22.69 13.43
CA MET A 585 33.80 22.86 12.26
C MET A 585 34.21 24.33 12.03
N LEU A 586 33.31 25.29 12.30
CA LEU A 586 33.64 26.72 12.24
C LEU A 586 34.68 27.10 13.31
N ILE A 587 34.58 26.54 14.51
CA ILE A 587 35.51 26.80 15.62
C ILE A 587 36.85 26.08 15.39
N HIS A 588 36.84 24.87 14.82
CA HIS A 588 38.02 24.01 14.66
C HIS A 588 39.18 24.67 13.91
N GLY A 589 38.88 25.48 12.89
CA GLY A 589 39.90 26.21 12.11
C GLY A 589 40.32 27.56 12.70
N LEU A 590 39.71 28.02 13.80
CA LEU A 590 39.85 29.40 14.28
C LEU A 590 41.21 29.71 14.89
N ALA A 591 41.88 28.70 15.46
CA ALA A 591 43.17 28.85 16.15
C ALA A 591 44.39 29.05 15.22
N ARG A 592 44.18 29.15 13.90
CA ARG A 592 45.18 29.52 12.88
C ARG A 592 46.51 28.74 12.87
N ILE A 593 46.58 27.58 13.55
CA ILE A 593 47.83 26.81 13.76
C ILE A 593 48.57 26.47 12.45
N THR A 594 47.86 26.13 11.38
CA THR A 594 48.47 25.71 10.10
C THR A 594 48.17 26.69 8.95
N GLY A 595 47.57 27.84 9.29
CA GLY A 595 47.12 28.86 8.33
C GLY A 595 45.70 29.37 8.60
N PRO A 596 45.21 30.33 7.78
CA PRO A 596 43.94 31.01 8.01
C PRO A 596 42.73 30.07 7.85
N PRO A 597 41.64 30.28 8.61
CA PRO A 597 40.41 29.50 8.50
C PRO A 597 39.73 29.76 7.15
N ARG A 598 39.60 28.72 6.33
CA ARG A 598 38.92 28.79 5.02
C ARG A 598 37.54 28.12 4.99
N PHE A 599 37.17 27.38 6.03
CA PHE A 599 35.90 26.63 6.07
C PHE A 599 34.66 27.52 5.89
N TRP A 600 34.67 28.73 6.47
CA TRP A 600 33.56 29.67 6.38
C TRP A 600 33.23 30.09 4.93
N ILE A 601 34.25 30.14 4.05
CA ILE A 601 34.10 30.45 2.62
C ILE A 601 33.27 29.38 1.93
N TYR A 602 33.53 28.10 2.23
CA TYR A 602 32.75 26.98 1.71
C TYR A 602 31.34 26.91 2.33
N PHE A 603 31.19 27.35 3.57
CA PHE A 603 29.95 27.22 4.33
C PHE A 603 28.89 28.30 4.02
N ILE A 604 29.30 29.55 3.78
CA ILE A 604 28.36 30.69 3.77
C ILE A 604 27.25 30.54 2.72
N GLY A 605 27.59 30.17 1.49
CA GLY A 605 26.60 29.98 0.41
C GLY A 605 25.61 28.85 0.71
N PRO A 606 26.09 27.59 0.86
CA PRO A 606 25.25 26.45 1.24
C PRO A 606 24.44 26.64 2.52
N GLY A 607 25.03 27.30 3.53
CA GLY A 607 24.39 27.58 4.81
C GLY A 607 23.18 28.49 4.68
N ILE A 608 23.31 29.62 3.96
CA ILE A 608 22.21 30.57 3.72
C ILE A 608 21.07 29.87 2.97
N VAL A 609 21.40 29.14 1.90
CA VAL A 609 20.42 28.40 1.08
C VAL A 609 19.64 27.39 1.94
N PHE A 610 20.34 26.64 2.78
CA PHE A 610 19.72 25.66 3.65
C PHE A 610 18.80 26.30 4.70
N ILE A 611 19.20 27.42 5.30
CA ILE A 611 18.36 28.14 6.28
C ILE A 611 17.08 28.64 5.61
N MET A 612 17.17 29.26 4.43
CA MET A 612 16.00 29.70 3.67
C MET A 612 15.05 28.54 3.34
N ASP A 613 15.59 27.39 2.90
CA ASP A 613 14.80 26.19 2.62
C ASP A 613 14.06 25.66 3.87
N LYS A 614 14.69 25.71 5.04
CA LYS A 614 14.06 25.32 6.31
C LYS A 614 12.99 26.29 6.77
N VAL A 615 13.17 27.59 6.58
CA VAL A 615 12.14 28.60 6.89
C VAL A 615 10.88 28.35 6.05
N VAL A 616 11.04 28.10 4.74
CA VAL A 616 9.91 27.74 3.85
C VAL A 616 9.23 26.46 4.31
N SER A 617 10.01 25.42 4.64
CA SER A 617 9.49 24.13 5.11
C SER A 617 8.74 24.23 6.44
N LEU A 618 9.14 25.14 7.33
CA LEU A 618 8.48 25.32 8.63
C LEU A 618 7.11 25.98 8.47
N ARG A 619 6.93 26.90 7.51
CA ARG A 619 5.63 27.56 7.27
C ARG A 619 4.55 26.57 6.84
N THR A 620 4.88 25.58 6.01
CA THR A 620 3.91 24.58 5.53
C THR A 620 3.51 23.57 6.60
N LYS A 621 4.42 23.23 7.53
CA LYS A 621 4.20 22.23 8.58
C LYS A 621 3.10 22.58 9.59
N TYR A 622 2.81 23.87 9.79
CA TYR A 622 1.85 24.33 10.80
C TYR A 622 0.44 24.62 10.27
N MET A 623 0.15 24.30 9.00
CA MET A 623 -1.17 24.53 8.41
C MET A 623 -2.16 23.40 8.78
N ALA A 624 -3.30 23.77 9.35
CA ALA A 624 -4.40 22.86 9.68
C ALA A 624 -5.54 23.02 8.68
N LEU A 625 -6.01 21.91 8.11
CA LEU A 625 -7.01 21.85 7.05
C LEU A 625 -8.32 21.25 7.57
N ASP A 626 -9.43 21.78 7.07
CA ASP A 626 -10.76 21.30 7.40
C ASP A 626 -11.13 20.08 6.55
N ILE A 627 -11.86 19.15 7.16
CA ILE A 627 -12.35 17.93 6.51
C ILE A 627 -13.69 18.25 5.86
N LEU A 628 -13.81 17.95 4.57
CA LEU A 628 -15.04 18.18 3.79
C LEU A 628 -15.99 16.98 3.94
N GLU A 629 -15.48 15.77 3.75
CA GLU A 629 -16.29 14.56 3.72
C GLU A 629 -15.46 13.34 4.12
N THR A 630 -16.08 12.40 4.85
CA THR A 630 -15.48 11.12 5.21
C THR A 630 -16.44 9.98 4.89
N GLU A 631 -15.96 8.98 4.17
CA GLU A 631 -16.74 7.83 3.74
C GLU A 631 -16.05 6.53 4.18
N LEU A 632 -16.82 5.63 4.81
CA LEU A 632 -16.34 4.30 5.20
C LEU A 632 -16.63 3.30 4.07
N LEU A 633 -15.59 2.98 3.31
CA LEU A 633 -15.67 2.02 2.22
C LEU A 633 -15.54 0.58 2.75
N PRO A 634 -15.99 -0.42 1.97
CA PRO A 634 -15.74 -1.84 2.22
C PRO A 634 -14.23 -2.16 2.34
N SER A 635 -13.92 -3.33 2.88
CA SER A 635 -12.54 -3.82 3.04
C SER A 635 -11.61 -2.94 3.89
N ASP A 636 -12.19 -2.37 4.94
CA ASP A 636 -11.49 -1.58 5.96
C ASP A 636 -10.79 -0.33 5.41
N VAL A 637 -11.30 0.27 4.33
CA VAL A 637 -10.76 1.50 3.73
C VAL A 637 -11.61 2.71 4.14
N ILE A 638 -10.98 3.79 4.61
CA ILE A 638 -11.63 5.09 4.83
C ILE A 638 -11.18 6.06 3.75
N LYS A 639 -12.14 6.72 3.10
CA LYS A 639 -11.90 7.82 2.17
C LYS A 639 -12.12 9.12 2.91
N ILE A 640 -11.12 9.99 2.87
CA ILE A 640 -11.16 11.30 3.52
C ILE A 640 -10.92 12.36 2.46
N ARG A 641 -11.86 13.29 2.32
CA ARG A 641 -11.76 14.49 1.48
C ARG A 641 -11.57 15.70 2.38
N PHE A 642 -10.56 16.50 2.09
CA PHE A 642 -10.21 17.68 2.87
C PHE A 642 -9.87 18.86 1.96
N TYR A 643 -9.94 20.06 2.54
CA TYR A 643 -9.76 21.31 1.80
C TYR A 643 -8.37 21.41 1.16
N ARG A 644 -8.33 21.86 -0.09
CA ARG A 644 -7.08 22.12 -0.81
C ARG A 644 -6.64 23.58 -0.58
N PRO A 645 -5.46 23.83 0.00
CA PRO A 645 -4.93 25.19 0.10
C PRO A 645 -4.67 25.79 -1.29
N PRO A 646 -4.93 27.08 -1.51
CA PRO A 646 -4.77 27.71 -2.83
C PRO A 646 -3.33 27.63 -3.37
N ASN A 647 -2.34 27.72 -2.48
CA ASN A 647 -0.92 27.62 -2.86
C ASN A 647 -0.40 26.18 -2.91
N PHE A 648 -1.26 25.17 -2.71
CA PHE A 648 -0.86 23.77 -2.70
C PHE A 648 -0.90 23.19 -4.12
N LYS A 649 0.25 23.28 -4.80
CA LYS A 649 0.49 22.60 -6.08
C LYS A 649 1.09 21.23 -5.80
N TYR A 650 0.52 20.20 -6.41
CA TYR A 650 1.01 18.84 -6.36
C TYR A 650 0.83 18.18 -7.73
N LEU A 651 1.60 17.13 -7.96
CA LEU A 651 1.56 16.32 -9.17
C LEU A 651 0.94 14.95 -8.86
N SER A 652 0.39 14.32 -9.90
CA SER A 652 -0.29 13.02 -9.76
C SER A 652 0.62 11.93 -9.20
N GLY A 653 0.07 11.09 -8.33
CA GLY A 653 0.81 10.02 -7.65
C GLY A 653 1.73 10.47 -6.50
N GLN A 654 1.77 11.76 -6.15
CA GLN A 654 2.47 12.22 -4.93
C GLN A 654 1.75 11.77 -3.67
N TRP A 655 2.51 11.69 -2.58
CA TRP A 655 2.01 11.35 -1.26
C TRP A 655 2.26 12.47 -0.27
N VAL A 656 1.45 12.50 0.78
CA VAL A 656 1.47 13.50 1.83
C VAL A 656 1.54 12.80 3.18
N ARG A 657 2.02 13.50 4.19
CA ARG A 657 1.93 13.04 5.58
C ARG A 657 0.78 13.73 6.27
N LEU A 658 -0.10 12.93 6.85
CA LEU A 658 -1.30 13.40 7.53
C LEU A 658 -1.17 13.15 9.04
N ALA A 659 -1.61 14.13 9.82
CA ALA A 659 -1.86 14.00 11.24
C ALA A 659 -3.27 14.52 11.57
N CYS A 660 -4.02 13.81 12.39
CA CYS A 660 -5.38 14.19 12.79
C CYS A 660 -5.37 14.82 14.19
N THR A 661 -5.99 15.99 14.35
CA THR A 661 -6.00 16.72 15.64
C THR A 661 -6.81 16.04 16.74
N ALA A 662 -7.74 15.13 16.41
CA ALA A 662 -8.48 14.35 17.40
C ALA A 662 -7.59 13.40 18.22
N PHE A 663 -6.37 13.11 17.75
CA PHE A 663 -5.45 12.16 18.36
C PHE A 663 -4.18 12.86 18.86
N LYS A 664 -3.00 12.29 18.57
CA LYS A 664 -1.71 12.91 18.90
C LYS A 664 -1.28 13.82 17.76
N ASN A 665 -1.21 15.12 18.01
CA ASN A 665 -0.85 16.17 17.04
C ASN A 665 0.54 16.02 16.40
N ALA A 666 1.41 15.17 16.95
CA ALA A 666 2.78 14.96 16.47
C ALA A 666 3.00 13.65 15.71
N GLU A 667 1.97 12.80 15.58
CA GLU A 667 2.08 11.51 14.91
C GLU A 667 1.61 11.61 13.44
N TYR A 668 2.57 11.74 12.53
CA TYR A 668 2.35 11.85 11.10
C TYR A 668 2.49 10.49 10.40
N HIS A 669 1.55 10.19 9.50
CA HIS A 669 1.56 8.97 8.68
C HIS A 669 1.50 9.32 7.20
N SER A 670 2.25 8.61 6.36
CA SER A 670 2.33 8.86 4.92
C SER A 670 1.18 8.18 4.16
N PHE A 671 0.47 8.92 3.31
CA PHE A 671 -0.59 8.44 2.44
C PHE A 671 -0.53 9.08 1.06
N THR A 672 -0.80 8.30 0.02
CA THR A 672 -0.86 8.78 -1.36
C THR A 672 -2.11 9.61 -1.60
N LEU A 673 -1.98 10.72 -2.35
CA LEU A 673 -3.13 11.49 -2.80
C LEU A 673 -3.81 10.73 -3.93
N THR A 674 -5.10 10.44 -3.74
CA THR A 674 -5.94 9.79 -4.76
C THR A 674 -6.68 10.80 -5.63
N SER A 675 -6.77 12.05 -5.19
CA SER A 675 -7.32 13.17 -5.97
C SER A 675 -6.37 13.60 -7.08
N ALA A 676 -6.92 14.02 -8.22
CA ALA A 676 -6.14 14.54 -9.33
C ALA A 676 -5.78 16.04 -9.14
N PRO A 677 -4.63 16.52 -9.65
CA PRO A 677 -4.16 17.91 -9.48
C PRO A 677 -5.11 19.00 -9.98
N HIS A 678 -6.07 18.68 -10.84
CA HIS A 678 -7.09 19.60 -11.31
C HIS A 678 -8.28 19.74 -10.36
N GLU A 679 -8.41 18.88 -9.34
CA GLU A 679 -9.52 18.93 -8.39
C GLU A 679 -9.33 20.00 -7.31
N ASN A 680 -10.44 20.60 -6.87
CA ASN A 680 -10.45 21.65 -5.84
C ASN A 680 -10.34 21.12 -4.41
N PHE A 681 -10.23 19.80 -4.23
CA PHE A 681 -10.11 19.14 -2.94
C PHE A 681 -8.96 18.14 -2.98
N LEU A 682 -8.48 17.74 -1.80
CA LEU A 682 -7.51 16.67 -1.64
C LEU A 682 -8.22 15.44 -1.09
N SER A 683 -7.92 14.26 -1.62
CA SER A 683 -8.48 12.99 -1.13
C SER A 683 -7.41 11.94 -0.86
N CYS A 684 -7.64 11.13 0.17
CA CYS A 684 -6.83 9.97 0.50
C CYS A 684 -7.71 8.76 0.81
N HIS A 685 -7.33 7.60 0.27
CA HIS A 685 -7.91 6.29 0.61
C HIS A 685 -6.96 5.55 1.56
N ILE A 686 -7.38 5.40 2.83
CA ILE A 686 -6.55 4.88 3.90
C ILE A 686 -7.07 3.51 4.33
N LYS A 687 -6.26 2.47 4.16
CA LYS A 687 -6.59 1.12 4.64
C LYS A 687 -6.24 0.95 6.12
N ALA A 688 -7.16 0.42 6.92
CA ALA A 688 -6.96 0.20 8.35
C ALA A 688 -6.08 -1.04 8.60
N GLN A 689 -4.77 -0.84 8.71
CA GLN A 689 -3.80 -1.92 8.99
C GLN A 689 -3.11 -1.78 10.35
N GLY A 690 -2.93 -0.54 10.84
CA GLY A 690 -2.24 -0.23 12.09
C GLY A 690 -3.15 0.36 13.16
N PRO A 691 -2.65 0.51 14.40
CA PRO A 691 -3.41 1.09 15.51
C PRO A 691 -3.92 2.50 15.21
N TRP A 692 -3.09 3.34 14.58
CA TRP A 692 -3.47 4.71 14.22
C TRP A 692 -4.56 4.74 13.15
N THR A 693 -4.43 3.94 12.09
CA THR A 693 -5.43 3.87 11.01
C THR A 693 -6.76 3.26 11.49
N TRP A 694 -6.72 2.29 12.42
CA TRP A 694 -7.92 1.77 13.07
C TRP A 694 -8.57 2.82 13.96
N LYS A 695 -7.77 3.59 14.72
CA LYS A 695 -8.28 4.69 15.53
C LYS A 695 -8.96 5.75 14.66
N LEU A 696 -8.35 6.09 13.52
CA LEU A 696 -8.92 6.99 12.52
C LEU A 696 -10.26 6.48 12.00
N ARG A 697 -10.31 5.22 11.54
CA ARG A 697 -11.54 4.59 11.02
C ARG A 697 -12.65 4.55 12.08
N ASN A 698 -12.33 4.14 13.31
CA ASN A 698 -13.29 4.02 14.41
C ASN A 698 -13.83 5.39 14.87
N TYR A 699 -13.01 6.44 14.76
CA TYR A 699 -13.41 7.80 15.13
C TYR A 699 -14.45 8.37 14.15
N PHE A 700 -14.26 8.12 12.85
CA PHE A 700 -15.19 8.53 11.79
C PHE A 700 -16.32 7.54 11.53
N ASP A 701 -16.49 6.52 12.39
CA ASP A 701 -17.64 5.64 12.34
C ASP A 701 -18.92 6.45 12.63
N PRO A 702 -19.95 6.41 11.77
CA PRO A 702 -21.21 7.13 11.98
C PRO A 702 -21.83 6.88 13.36
N CYS A 703 -21.60 5.70 13.95
CA CYS A 703 -22.10 5.36 15.28
C CYS A 703 -21.35 6.05 16.43
N ASN A 704 -20.11 6.50 16.17
CA ASN A 704 -19.22 7.10 17.15
C ASN A 704 -19.05 8.61 16.95
N PHE A 705 -19.04 9.08 15.70
CA PHE A 705 -18.78 10.47 15.32
C PHE A 705 -19.97 11.37 15.65
N ASN A 706 -19.72 12.50 16.34
CA ASN A 706 -20.72 13.54 16.59
C ASN A 706 -20.33 14.81 15.83
N ALA A 707 -21.02 15.08 14.71
CA ALA A 707 -20.69 16.19 13.81
C ALA A 707 -20.85 17.57 14.47
N SER A 708 -21.66 17.68 15.52
CA SER A 708 -22.01 18.93 16.21
C SER A 708 -21.03 19.34 17.32
N GLU A 709 -20.19 18.43 17.85
CA GLU A 709 -19.32 18.73 19.00
C GLU A 709 -17.82 18.75 18.68
N ASN A 710 -17.34 18.05 17.64
CA ASN A 710 -15.91 17.99 17.33
C ASN A 710 -15.64 17.77 15.83
N GLN A 711 -15.32 18.83 15.10
CA GLN A 711 -14.72 18.73 13.76
C GLN A 711 -13.20 18.66 13.89
N PRO A 712 -12.57 17.47 13.78
CA PRO A 712 -11.12 17.39 13.79
C PRO A 712 -10.56 18.02 12.52
N LYS A 713 -9.39 18.64 12.66
CA LYS A 713 -8.62 19.18 11.54
C LYS A 713 -7.51 18.21 11.17
N ILE A 714 -7.09 18.26 9.92
CA ILE A 714 -5.97 17.48 9.40
C ILE A 714 -4.79 18.41 9.19
N ARG A 715 -3.65 18.08 9.78
CA ARG A 715 -2.37 18.71 9.46
C ARG A 715 -1.73 17.93 8.33
N LEU A 716 -1.26 18.66 7.33
CA LEU A 716 -0.66 18.10 6.13
C LEU A 716 0.80 18.55 6.02
N GLU A 717 1.68 17.61 5.73
CA GLU A 717 3.08 17.87 5.39
C GLU A 717 3.34 17.24 4.01
N GLY A 718 3.84 18.03 3.05
CA GLY A 718 4.05 17.60 1.67
C GLY A 718 3.81 18.74 0.67
N PRO A 719 3.72 18.41 -0.64
CA PRO A 719 3.73 17.06 -1.21
C PRO A 719 5.13 16.43 -1.23
N PHE A 720 5.18 15.09 -1.18
CA PHE A 720 6.39 14.29 -1.28
C PHE A 720 6.28 13.26 -2.40
N GLY A 721 7.42 12.86 -2.98
CA GLY A 721 7.50 11.85 -4.04
C GLY A 721 7.38 12.41 -5.46
N GLY A 722 7.21 11.51 -6.42
CA GLY A 722 7.08 11.83 -7.86
C GLY A 722 7.93 10.96 -8.80
N GLY A 723 8.39 9.77 -8.40
CA GLY A 723 9.24 8.91 -9.23
C GLY A 723 8.49 8.22 -10.37
N ASN A 724 7.17 8.00 -10.22
CA ASN A 724 6.31 7.44 -11.27
C ASN A 724 5.64 8.50 -12.16
N GLN A 725 6.17 9.72 -12.21
CA GLN A 725 5.56 10.81 -12.97
C GLN A 725 6.09 10.96 -14.38
N ASP A 726 7.20 10.30 -14.70
CA ASP A 726 7.86 10.45 -16.00
C ASP A 726 7.05 9.85 -17.17
N TRP A 727 5.85 9.32 -16.94
CA TRP A 727 4.99 8.76 -17.98
C TRP A 727 4.66 9.75 -19.09
N TYR A 728 4.56 11.05 -18.79
CA TYR A 728 4.33 12.09 -19.81
C TYR A 728 5.52 12.30 -20.76
N LYS A 729 6.72 11.80 -20.42
CA LYS A 729 7.92 11.89 -21.27
C LYS A 729 7.94 10.82 -22.37
N PHE A 730 7.13 9.77 -22.23
CA PHE A 730 7.11 8.63 -23.14
C PHE A 730 5.87 8.65 -24.04
N GLU A 731 6.04 8.30 -25.32
CA GLU A 731 4.90 8.15 -26.23
C GLU A 731 3.99 6.98 -25.86
N VAL A 732 4.57 5.93 -25.31
CA VAL A 732 3.86 4.75 -24.81
C VAL A 732 4.32 4.49 -23.39
N ALA A 733 3.36 4.33 -22.47
CA ALA A 733 3.63 4.02 -21.08
C ALA A 733 2.90 2.74 -20.64
N VAL A 734 3.60 1.86 -19.93
CA VAL A 734 3.05 0.66 -19.31
C VAL A 734 3.04 0.88 -17.80
N MET A 735 1.86 1.03 -17.21
CA MET A 735 1.65 1.26 -15.79
C MET A 735 1.18 -0.02 -15.11
N VAL A 736 1.98 -0.54 -14.18
CA VAL A 736 1.69 -1.79 -13.46
C VAL A 736 1.44 -1.48 -11.98
N GLY A 737 0.22 -1.75 -11.52
CA GLY A 737 -0.21 -1.61 -10.13
C GLY A 737 -0.38 -2.96 -9.45
N GLY A 738 0.30 -3.20 -8.33
CA GLY A 738 0.22 -4.41 -7.54
C GLY A 738 -0.37 -4.18 -6.15
N GLY A 739 -1.52 -4.76 -5.83
CA GLY A 739 -2.16 -4.63 -4.52
C GLY A 739 -2.36 -3.16 -4.11
N ILE A 740 -1.85 -2.73 -2.95
CA ILE A 740 -2.00 -1.34 -2.47
C ILE A 740 -1.22 -0.31 -3.30
N GLY A 741 -0.24 -0.78 -4.09
CA GLY A 741 0.50 0.04 -5.06
C GLY A 741 -0.38 0.60 -6.19
N VAL A 742 -1.66 0.24 -6.24
CA VAL A 742 -2.64 0.80 -7.18
C VAL A 742 -3.08 2.23 -6.81
N THR A 743 -2.96 2.62 -5.54
CA THR A 743 -3.40 3.93 -5.02
C THR A 743 -2.88 5.17 -5.77
N PRO A 744 -1.58 5.30 -6.14
CA PRO A 744 -1.11 6.43 -6.94
C PRO A 744 -1.73 6.49 -8.33
N TYR A 745 -2.05 5.34 -8.94
CA TYR A 745 -2.60 5.29 -10.28
C TYR A 745 -4.04 5.81 -10.34
N ALA A 746 -4.78 5.84 -9.22
CA ALA A 746 -6.08 6.51 -9.18
C ALA A 746 -5.98 8.00 -9.55
N SER A 747 -4.95 8.68 -9.04
CA SER A 747 -4.69 10.09 -9.35
C SER A 747 -4.10 10.24 -10.75
N ILE A 748 -3.15 9.37 -11.14
CA ILE A 748 -2.48 9.44 -12.45
C ILE A 748 -3.47 9.21 -13.61
N LEU A 749 -4.33 8.20 -13.51
CA LEU A 749 -5.29 7.87 -14.57
C LEU A 749 -6.36 8.96 -14.74
N ASN A 750 -6.85 9.54 -13.64
CA ASN A 750 -7.78 10.68 -13.72
C ASN A 750 -7.12 11.89 -14.37
N ASP A 751 -5.87 12.20 -14.00
CA ASP A 751 -5.12 13.33 -14.55
C ASP A 751 -4.77 13.13 -16.03
N LEU A 752 -4.42 11.90 -16.43
CA LEU A 752 -4.19 11.51 -17.82
C LEU A 752 -5.43 11.79 -18.69
N VAL A 753 -6.59 11.26 -18.30
CA VAL A 753 -7.83 11.39 -19.07
C VAL A 753 -8.35 12.83 -19.07
N PHE A 754 -8.19 13.56 -17.96
CA PHE A 754 -8.49 14.99 -17.93
C PHE A 754 -7.55 15.78 -18.87
N GLY A 755 -6.28 15.40 -18.91
CA GLY A 755 -5.27 16.02 -19.76
C GLY A 755 -5.54 15.86 -21.25
N THR A 756 -5.97 14.67 -21.68
CA THR A 756 -6.32 14.38 -23.08
C THR A 756 -7.63 15.02 -23.50
N SER A 757 -8.66 15.00 -22.63
CA SER A 757 -9.98 15.57 -22.93
C SER A 757 -10.01 17.10 -23.01
N THR A 758 -9.20 17.80 -22.21
CA THR A 758 -9.22 19.27 -22.16
C THR A 758 -8.19 19.93 -23.08
N ASN A 759 -7.41 19.16 -23.85
CA ASN A 759 -6.32 19.64 -24.69
C ASN A 759 -5.30 20.56 -23.98
N ARG A 760 -5.32 20.61 -22.63
CA ARG A 760 -4.40 21.39 -21.79
C ARG A 760 -2.95 20.96 -22.01
N TYR A 761 -2.78 19.74 -22.51
CA TYR A 761 -1.52 19.16 -22.93
C TYR A 761 -1.47 18.94 -24.44
N SER A 762 -1.67 19.99 -25.24
CA SER A 762 -1.50 19.98 -26.70
C SER A 762 -0.07 19.60 -27.19
N GLY A 763 0.80 19.11 -26.29
CA GLY A 763 2.13 18.58 -26.55
C GLY A 763 2.53 17.41 -25.65
N VAL A 764 1.60 16.69 -25.00
CA VAL A 764 1.93 15.43 -24.32
C VAL A 764 2.27 14.39 -25.38
N SER A 765 3.48 13.83 -25.29
CA SER A 765 3.95 12.80 -26.21
C SER A 765 3.17 11.49 -26.05
N CYS A 766 2.57 11.25 -24.88
CA CYS A 766 1.89 10.00 -24.54
C CYS A 766 0.61 9.78 -25.37
N LYS A 767 0.71 8.89 -26.36
CA LYS A 767 -0.38 8.48 -27.26
C LYS A 767 -1.15 7.28 -26.74
N LYS A 768 -0.51 6.41 -25.95
CA LYS A 768 -1.12 5.18 -25.46
C LYS A 768 -0.60 4.79 -24.08
N VAL A 769 -1.50 4.42 -23.18
CA VAL A 769 -1.19 3.92 -21.84
C VAL A 769 -1.79 2.53 -21.64
N TYR A 770 -0.96 1.56 -21.30
CA TYR A 770 -1.39 0.23 -20.87
C TYR A 770 -1.38 0.19 -19.35
N PHE A 771 -2.54 0.01 -18.73
CA PHE A 771 -2.66 -0.10 -17.29
C PHE A 771 -2.94 -1.55 -16.88
N LEU A 772 -1.96 -2.19 -16.25
CA LEU A 772 -2.05 -3.56 -15.75
C LEU A 772 -2.26 -3.52 -14.24
N TRP A 773 -3.43 -3.96 -13.80
CA TRP A 773 -3.73 -4.06 -12.38
C TRP A 773 -3.66 -5.52 -11.91
N ILE A 774 -2.67 -5.83 -11.09
CA ILE A 774 -2.42 -7.17 -10.58
C ILE A 774 -2.88 -7.25 -9.12
N CYS A 775 -3.91 -8.04 -8.86
CA CYS A 775 -4.46 -8.22 -7.53
C CYS A 775 -4.82 -9.69 -7.24
N PRO A 776 -4.76 -10.16 -5.99
CA PRO A 776 -5.27 -11.48 -5.65
C PRO A 776 -6.79 -11.58 -5.80
N SER A 777 -7.52 -10.56 -5.36
CA SER A 777 -8.99 -10.53 -5.36
C SER A 777 -9.50 -9.08 -5.43
N HIS A 778 -10.65 -8.89 -6.08
CA HIS A 778 -11.35 -7.60 -6.17
C HIS A 778 -11.79 -7.08 -4.79
N LYS A 779 -12.01 -7.97 -3.82
CA LYS A 779 -12.50 -7.63 -2.47
C LYS A 779 -11.67 -6.53 -1.81
N HIS A 780 -10.35 -6.56 -1.95
CA HIS A 780 -9.47 -5.64 -1.21
C HIS A 780 -9.43 -4.20 -1.74
N PHE A 781 -9.99 -3.92 -2.93
CA PHE A 781 -9.86 -2.65 -3.63
C PHE A 781 -11.09 -2.33 -4.49
N GLU A 782 -12.28 -2.64 -3.97
CA GLU A 782 -13.56 -2.38 -4.67
C GLU A 782 -13.70 -0.92 -5.09
N TRP A 783 -13.30 0.02 -4.22
CA TRP A 783 -13.32 1.46 -4.51
C TRP A 783 -12.53 1.85 -5.76
N PHE A 784 -11.50 1.08 -6.13
CA PHE A 784 -10.68 1.39 -7.30
C PHE A 784 -11.39 1.00 -8.60
N ILE A 785 -12.30 0.03 -8.57
CA ILE A 785 -13.16 -0.30 -9.72
C ILE A 785 -14.01 0.91 -10.10
N ASP A 786 -14.56 1.62 -9.10
CA ASP A 786 -15.37 2.81 -9.34
C ASP A 786 -14.55 3.93 -9.99
N VAL A 787 -13.31 4.12 -9.51
CA VAL A 787 -12.38 5.05 -10.14
C VAL A 787 -12.05 4.65 -11.59
N LEU A 788 -11.80 3.37 -11.85
CA LEU A 788 -11.53 2.90 -13.21
C LEU A 788 -12.71 3.12 -14.15
N ARG A 789 -13.93 2.93 -13.66
CA ARG A 789 -15.15 3.18 -14.44
C ARG A 789 -15.30 4.66 -14.80
N ASP A 790 -15.07 5.55 -13.84
CA ASP A 790 -15.11 6.98 -14.08
C ASP A 790 -14.04 7.42 -15.08
N VAL A 791 -12.86 6.81 -15.03
CA VAL A 791 -11.77 7.05 -15.97
C VAL A 791 -12.12 6.53 -17.38
N GLU A 792 -12.62 5.30 -17.51
CA GLU A 792 -13.05 4.72 -18.79
C GLU A 792 -14.19 5.52 -19.43
N LYS A 793 -15.13 6.02 -18.62
CA LYS A 793 -16.25 6.84 -19.12
C LYS A 793 -15.78 8.20 -19.65
N LYS A 794 -14.73 8.77 -19.06
CA LYS A 794 -14.15 10.05 -19.48
C LYS A 794 -13.14 9.90 -20.64
N ASP A 795 -12.63 8.69 -20.91
CA ASP A 795 -11.69 8.45 -22.01
C ASP A 795 -12.39 8.36 -23.36
N VAL A 796 -12.65 9.52 -23.96
CA VAL A 796 -13.21 9.63 -25.32
C VAL A 796 -12.18 9.25 -26.40
N THR A 797 -10.89 9.39 -26.07
CA THR A 797 -9.76 9.25 -27.00
C THR A 797 -9.22 7.82 -27.10
N ASN A 798 -9.73 6.88 -26.30
CA ASN A 798 -9.22 5.49 -26.17
C ASN A 798 -7.70 5.43 -25.92
N VAL A 799 -7.17 6.39 -25.16
CA VAL A 799 -5.73 6.46 -24.83
C VAL A 799 -5.38 5.37 -23.82
N LEU A 800 -6.32 4.99 -22.96
CA LEU A 800 -6.12 4.03 -21.89
C LEU A 800 -6.61 2.63 -22.28
N GLU A 801 -5.78 1.62 -22.05
CA GLU A 801 -6.13 0.21 -22.20
C GLU A 801 -5.91 -0.50 -20.86
N ILE A 802 -6.99 -1.00 -20.24
CA ILE A 802 -6.96 -1.57 -18.88
C ILE A 802 -7.02 -3.10 -18.95
N HIS A 803 -6.08 -3.74 -18.24
CA HIS A 803 -6.06 -5.17 -18.02
C HIS A 803 -6.01 -5.47 -16.52
N ILE A 804 -6.97 -6.24 -16.03
CA ILE A 804 -7.04 -6.64 -14.62
C ILE A 804 -6.62 -8.09 -14.51
N PHE A 805 -5.58 -8.38 -13.72
CA PHE A 805 -5.06 -9.73 -13.49
C PHE A 805 -5.40 -10.20 -12.06
N ILE A 806 -6.22 -11.23 -11.97
CA ILE A 806 -6.63 -11.89 -10.73
C ILE A 806 -5.71 -13.08 -10.47
N THR A 807 -4.81 -12.97 -9.49
CA THR A 807 -3.74 -13.95 -9.25
C THR A 807 -4.07 -15.02 -8.20
N GLN A 808 -5.27 -15.02 -7.62
CA GLN A 808 -5.67 -16.05 -6.66
C GLN A 808 -5.72 -17.42 -7.34
N PHE A 809 -5.38 -18.48 -6.62
CA PHE A 809 -5.51 -19.83 -7.15
C PHE A 809 -6.98 -20.22 -7.21
N PHE A 810 -7.35 -20.99 -8.23
CA PHE A 810 -8.72 -21.41 -8.48
C PHE A 810 -9.38 -22.11 -7.27
N HIS A 811 -8.64 -23.02 -6.61
CA HIS A 811 -9.11 -23.71 -5.40
C HIS A 811 -9.32 -22.78 -4.20
N LYS A 812 -8.89 -21.52 -4.25
CA LYS A 812 -9.13 -20.52 -3.20
C LYS A 812 -10.14 -19.46 -3.63
N PHE A 813 -10.78 -19.57 -4.80
CA PHE A 813 -11.73 -18.56 -5.25
C PHE A 813 -12.90 -18.41 -4.29
N ASP A 814 -13.22 -17.15 -4.00
CA ASP A 814 -14.48 -16.80 -3.37
C ASP A 814 -15.61 -17.03 -4.39
N LEU A 815 -16.83 -17.29 -3.93
CA LEU A 815 -18.01 -17.48 -4.78
C LEU A 815 -18.16 -16.35 -5.82
N ARG A 816 -17.95 -15.10 -5.39
CA ARG A 816 -17.92 -13.90 -6.25
C ARG A 816 -16.88 -14.00 -7.37
N THR A 817 -15.67 -14.44 -7.08
CA THR A 817 -14.58 -14.58 -8.06
C THR A 817 -14.84 -15.72 -9.04
N THR A 818 -15.43 -16.83 -8.57
CA THR A 818 -15.86 -17.93 -9.43
C THR A 818 -16.97 -17.48 -10.38
N MET A 819 -17.94 -16.72 -9.89
CA MET A 819 -19.00 -16.17 -10.74
C MET A 819 -18.44 -15.18 -11.76
N LEU A 820 -17.55 -14.28 -11.34
CA LEU A 820 -16.82 -13.39 -12.25
C LEU A 820 -16.10 -14.20 -13.35
N TYR A 821 -15.40 -15.28 -13.00
CA TYR A 821 -14.73 -16.15 -13.96
C TYR A 821 -15.69 -16.74 -14.98
N ILE A 822 -16.85 -17.22 -14.53
CA ILE A 822 -17.88 -17.80 -15.39
C ILE A 822 -18.46 -16.71 -16.31
N CYS A 823 -18.88 -15.58 -15.74
CA CYS A 823 -19.44 -14.44 -16.47
C CYS A 823 -18.45 -13.89 -17.51
N GLU A 824 -17.18 -13.72 -17.16
CA GLU A 824 -16.18 -13.16 -18.06
C GLU A 824 -15.89 -14.11 -19.23
N ASN A 825 -15.74 -15.41 -18.98
CA ASN A 825 -15.44 -16.36 -20.06
C ASN A 825 -16.63 -16.62 -20.98
N HIS A 826 -17.86 -16.60 -20.47
CA HIS A 826 -19.03 -17.07 -21.21
C HIS A 826 -19.96 -15.95 -21.69
N PHE A 827 -19.99 -14.80 -21.00
CA PHE A 827 -20.96 -13.72 -21.27
C PHE A 827 -20.32 -12.39 -21.68
N GLN A 828 -19.03 -12.15 -21.44
CA GLN A 828 -18.37 -10.89 -21.83
C GLN A 828 -18.45 -10.61 -23.33
N ARG A 829 -18.37 -11.66 -24.16
CA ARG A 829 -18.38 -11.52 -25.63
C ARG A 829 -19.71 -11.00 -26.17
N LEU A 830 -20.79 -11.19 -25.41
CA LEU A 830 -22.14 -10.71 -25.75
C LEU A 830 -22.33 -9.24 -25.38
N SER A 831 -21.77 -8.80 -24.24
CA SER A 831 -22.05 -7.47 -23.67
C SER A 831 -21.00 -6.38 -24.02
N LYS A 832 -19.85 -6.73 -24.63
CA LYS A 832 -18.66 -5.84 -24.87
C LYS A 832 -18.08 -5.17 -23.61
N SER A 833 -18.72 -5.35 -22.46
CA SER A 833 -18.32 -4.91 -21.13
C SER A 833 -18.50 -6.08 -20.16
N SER A 834 -17.71 -6.10 -19.08
CA SER A 834 -17.87 -7.12 -18.05
C SER A 834 -19.17 -6.86 -17.30
N MET A 835 -20.11 -7.81 -17.33
CA MET A 835 -21.41 -7.67 -16.64
C MET A 835 -21.26 -7.47 -15.12
N PHE A 836 -20.13 -7.86 -14.55
CA PHE A 836 -19.88 -7.85 -13.11
C PHE A 836 -19.22 -6.57 -12.60
N THR A 837 -18.36 -5.94 -13.40
CA THR A 837 -17.67 -4.70 -13.03
C THR A 837 -18.23 -3.49 -13.78
N GLY A 838 -18.95 -3.71 -14.88
CA GLY A 838 -19.40 -2.67 -15.81
C GLY A 838 -18.24 -2.00 -16.55
N LEU A 839 -17.05 -2.60 -16.54
CA LEU A 839 -15.85 -2.07 -17.19
C LEU A 839 -15.72 -2.66 -18.60
N LYS A 840 -15.16 -1.87 -19.53
CA LYS A 840 -14.66 -2.37 -20.82
C LYS A 840 -13.35 -3.15 -20.67
N ALA A 841 -12.63 -2.92 -19.56
CA ALA A 841 -11.44 -3.66 -19.17
C ALA A 841 -11.64 -5.19 -19.23
N VAL A 842 -10.59 -5.88 -19.69
CA VAL A 842 -10.57 -7.35 -19.74
C VAL A 842 -10.01 -7.92 -18.44
N ASN A 843 -10.73 -8.84 -17.81
CA ASN A 843 -10.27 -9.56 -16.63
C ASN A 843 -9.54 -10.86 -17.03
N HIS A 844 -8.28 -10.95 -16.63
CA HIS A 844 -7.41 -12.11 -16.81
C HIS A 844 -7.28 -12.88 -15.49
N PHE A 845 -7.28 -14.21 -15.55
CA PHE A 845 -7.11 -15.06 -14.38
C PHE A 845 -5.76 -15.76 -14.45
N GLY A 846 -4.89 -15.49 -13.48
CA GLY A 846 -3.51 -15.95 -13.47
C GLY A 846 -2.50 -14.80 -13.31
N ARG A 847 -1.22 -15.16 -13.28
CA ARG A 847 -0.14 -14.16 -13.27
C ARG A 847 0.16 -13.73 -14.71
N PRO A 848 0.42 -12.43 -14.96
CA PRO A 848 0.83 -11.98 -16.27
C PRO A 848 2.23 -12.51 -16.60
N ASP A 849 2.39 -13.11 -17.77
CA ASP A 849 3.70 -13.26 -18.41
C ASP A 849 4.12 -11.90 -18.98
N MET A 850 4.94 -11.19 -18.19
CA MET A 850 5.41 -9.86 -18.55
C MET A 850 6.34 -9.89 -19.76
N SER A 851 7.10 -10.97 -19.99
CA SER A 851 8.04 -11.02 -21.12
C SER A 851 7.27 -11.08 -22.44
N SER A 852 6.23 -11.92 -22.52
CA SER A 852 5.35 -12.00 -23.69
C SER A 852 4.56 -10.71 -23.91
N PHE A 853 4.01 -10.12 -22.84
CA PHE A 853 3.28 -8.85 -22.94
C PHE A 853 4.18 -7.70 -23.42
N LEU A 854 5.41 -7.58 -22.90
CA LEU A 854 6.33 -6.53 -23.33
C LEU A 854 6.77 -6.73 -24.78
N LYS A 855 7.02 -7.98 -25.23
CA LYS A 855 7.26 -8.28 -26.65
C LYS A 855 6.07 -7.87 -27.52
N PHE A 856 4.83 -8.08 -27.04
CA PHE A 856 3.61 -7.63 -27.73
C PHE A 856 3.57 -6.11 -27.90
N VAL A 857 3.80 -5.37 -26.82
CA VAL A 857 3.85 -3.91 -26.85
C VAL A 857 4.97 -3.42 -27.77
N GLN A 858 6.14 -4.07 -27.75
CA GLN A 858 7.29 -3.75 -28.59
C GLN A 858 6.98 -3.93 -30.09
N LYS A 859 6.27 -5.00 -30.46
CA LYS A 859 5.84 -5.26 -31.84
C LYS A 859 4.75 -4.29 -32.31
N LYS A 860 3.74 -4.04 -31.46
CA LYS A 860 2.62 -3.14 -31.76
C LYS A 860 3.07 -1.68 -31.91
N HIS A 861 4.11 -1.28 -31.18
CA HIS A 861 4.66 0.08 -31.19
C HIS A 861 6.11 0.10 -31.70
N SER A 862 6.40 -0.57 -32.81
CA SER A 862 7.76 -0.59 -33.39
C SER A 862 8.28 0.79 -33.85
N TYR A 863 7.38 1.77 -34.01
CA TYR A 863 7.72 3.14 -34.41
C TYR A 863 8.31 4.00 -33.28
N VAL A 864 8.19 3.59 -32.01
CA VAL A 864 8.74 4.36 -30.88
C VAL A 864 10.15 3.88 -30.51
N SER A 865 11.04 4.79 -30.16
CA SER A 865 12.39 4.41 -29.72
C SER A 865 12.43 3.94 -28.26
N LYS A 866 11.57 4.48 -27.40
CA LYS A 866 11.57 4.26 -25.95
C LYS A 866 10.15 4.10 -25.42
N ILE A 867 9.97 3.14 -24.51
CA ILE A 867 8.71 2.87 -23.82
C ILE A 867 8.97 2.94 -22.31
N GLY A 868 8.14 3.69 -21.59
CA GLY A 868 8.25 3.82 -20.14
C GLY A 868 7.48 2.70 -19.45
N VAL A 869 8.10 1.94 -18.56
CA VAL A 869 7.43 0.94 -17.72
C VAL A 869 7.47 1.40 -16.27
N PHE A 870 6.31 1.66 -15.69
CA PHE A 870 6.16 2.12 -14.32
C PHE A 870 5.57 0.99 -13.49
N SER A 871 6.27 0.55 -12.44
CA SER A 871 5.74 -0.48 -11.55
C SER A 871 5.67 -0.04 -10.09
N CYS A 872 4.53 -0.30 -9.47
CA CYS A 872 4.26 0.03 -8.09
C CYS A 872 3.58 -1.15 -7.41
N GLY A 873 4.26 -1.80 -6.46
CA GLY A 873 3.72 -2.98 -5.81
C GLY A 873 4.74 -3.75 -4.97
N PRO A 874 4.45 -5.02 -4.63
CA PRO A 874 5.36 -5.86 -3.87
C PRO A 874 6.69 -6.06 -4.60
N ARG A 875 7.81 -6.09 -3.85
CA ARG A 875 9.15 -6.30 -4.42
C ARG A 875 9.30 -7.51 -5.36
N PRO A 876 8.67 -8.67 -5.10
CA PRO A 876 8.74 -9.79 -6.04
C PRO A 876 8.13 -9.45 -7.40
N LEU A 877 7.02 -8.70 -7.41
CA LEU A 877 6.37 -8.25 -8.63
C LEU A 877 7.25 -7.26 -9.40
N THR A 878 7.74 -6.22 -8.72
CA THR A 878 8.58 -5.20 -9.37
C THR A 878 9.88 -5.79 -9.91
N LYS A 879 10.48 -6.76 -9.19
CA LYS A 879 11.69 -7.48 -9.65
C LYS A 879 11.40 -8.37 -10.85
N SER A 880 10.24 -9.03 -10.89
CA SER A 880 9.83 -9.83 -12.05
C SER A 880 9.66 -8.96 -13.30
N ILE A 881 9.05 -7.78 -13.15
CA ILE A 881 8.89 -6.82 -14.26
C ILE A 881 10.25 -6.30 -14.71
N MET A 882 11.13 -5.95 -13.77
CA MET A 882 12.50 -5.50 -14.07
C MET A 882 13.26 -6.57 -14.87
N SER A 883 13.21 -7.83 -14.43
CA SER A 883 13.84 -8.95 -15.14
C SER A 883 13.26 -9.16 -16.54
N ALA A 884 11.94 -8.98 -16.71
CA ALA A 884 11.30 -9.09 -18.02
C ALA A 884 11.69 -7.92 -18.94
N CYS A 885 11.79 -6.69 -18.42
CA CYS A 885 12.32 -5.55 -19.17
C CYS A 885 13.78 -5.80 -19.59
N GLU A 886 14.64 -6.27 -18.68
CA GLU A 886 16.04 -6.63 -18.98
C GLU A 886 16.14 -7.74 -20.04
N GLU A 887 15.24 -8.73 -20.03
CA GLU A 887 15.18 -9.79 -21.03
C GLU A 887 14.83 -9.24 -22.41
N VAL A 888 13.75 -8.44 -22.50
CA VAL A 888 13.25 -7.88 -23.76
C VAL A 888 14.19 -6.81 -24.32
N ASN A 889 14.91 -6.09 -23.47
CA ASN A 889 15.89 -5.08 -23.87
C ASN A 889 17.18 -5.65 -24.49
N LYS A 890 17.40 -6.97 -24.47
CA LYS A 890 18.55 -7.60 -25.15
C LYS A 890 18.45 -7.52 -26.68
N GLY A 891 17.24 -7.37 -27.22
CA GLY A 891 16.99 -7.17 -28.64
C GLY A 891 17.43 -5.76 -29.10
N ARG A 892 18.33 -5.68 -30.09
CA ARG A 892 18.78 -4.40 -30.67
C ARG A 892 17.86 -4.00 -31.83
N LYS A 893 17.65 -2.69 -32.05
CA LYS A 893 16.76 -2.05 -33.07
C LYS A 893 15.25 -2.06 -32.76
N LEU A 894 14.84 -2.59 -31.63
CA LEU A 894 13.46 -2.54 -31.16
C LEU A 894 13.30 -1.47 -30.06
N PRO A 895 12.07 -0.99 -29.80
CA PRO A 895 11.81 -0.05 -28.71
C PRO A 895 12.42 -0.50 -27.37
N TYR A 896 13.17 0.38 -26.71
CA TYR A 896 13.83 0.12 -25.43
C TYR A 896 12.88 0.40 -24.26
N PHE A 897 12.77 -0.53 -23.32
CA PHE A 897 11.93 -0.36 -22.12
C PHE A 897 12.73 0.25 -20.97
N ILE A 898 12.31 1.43 -20.50
CA ILE A 898 12.90 2.07 -19.31
C ILE A 898 12.02 1.76 -18.11
N HIS A 899 12.56 0.99 -17.16
CA HIS A 899 11.81 0.58 -15.98
C HIS A 899 12.00 1.57 -14.82
N HIS A 900 10.90 2.19 -14.41
CA HIS A 900 10.76 2.99 -13.21
C HIS A 900 9.99 2.18 -12.16
N PHE A 901 10.47 2.16 -10.92
CA PHE A 901 9.75 1.50 -9.83
C PHE A 901 9.67 2.36 -8.57
N GLU A 902 8.51 2.32 -7.92
CA GLU A 902 8.34 2.83 -6.57
C GLU A 902 7.93 1.70 -5.62
N ASN A 903 8.62 1.61 -4.49
CA ASN A 903 8.26 0.73 -3.39
C ASN A 903 7.57 1.56 -2.31
N PHE A 904 6.24 1.56 -2.27
CA PHE A 904 5.49 2.03 -1.10
C PHE A 904 5.43 0.90 -0.08
N GLY A 905 6.34 0.93 0.91
CA GLY A 905 6.48 -0.11 1.93
C GLY A 905 6.86 0.45 3.29
#